data_AF-A0A6G0X2Q6-F1
#
_entry.id   AF-A0A6G0X2Q6-F1
#
_cell.length_a   1.000
_cell.length_b   1.000
_cell.length_c   1.000
_cell.angle_alpha   90.00
_cell.angle_beta   90.00
_cell.angle_gamma   90.00
#
_symmetry.space_group_name_H-M   'P 1'
#
loop_
_entity.id
_entity.type
_entity.pdbx_description
1 polymer ?
#
loop_
_entity_poly.entity_id
_entity_poly.type
_entity_poly.pdbx_seq_one_letter_code
_entity_poly.pdbx_strand_id
1 'polypeptide(L)'
;MLSITAFPRRFITAKARTKLLAAVASTTPHVPVSVRHHSTAELNKRFQEAAKKRVHAHAQEITAETPMSIAFTGLYPEPMWYTTTPRTPYNDPAFPGLIDGALHSIAMPNLDTCTRQEVLDYFDNTWALTDMLFSSFQHEDAFVQPPPHGLRHPMAFYYGHPTCFYINKCLLAGLLDRPLNPEYEDLFQVGVDEMRWDDMSKNEKEWPSVADVQAYRREVYEIIKRLILTHAEFDDGHAPITAESQTWAVFMGMEHDRIHLETSSMLMQEHNLNNFVKPDLFPPYHPSAHRSSPALVPVEGVDFPTNPMISMPGGTVTLGKPADFPSYGWDNEYGSKTIEVGPFRASSQLVSNGEFWQFVKDSGYLTQRYWSTTGWAWRAFRNTKWPQFWRPDGPQGSHRYKLRTIFDELPMQWDWPVQVNLHEAQAYCRWKNEKDGNAKTEFYHVTTEPMHHLLREPRDRADHPVPSEEAILALPSGATMTTSAGRNTNLSYASFSPVDAMPANSLGFRDVFGNAWQWCEDNMSALPGFQVHPIYDDFTVPCFDGEHNIIMGGSFMSSGDNGASKYARYHFRPHFFQHAGFRLVASPVENDRVEIMTSCLNAPPPHTVVKPFRTTPDVFLNQPLGSVFLEKLEQQASTQWRDFSPGFDSIVISPSSSSTEIAEAAARGALVVVEEGVEVDAAALGLTLVKEGVLPKIEKESADVRRVSMVKVLAWRKEA
;
A
#
# COMPACT_ATOMS: atom_id res chain seq x y z
N MET A 1 14.30 -7.35 26.28
CA MET A 1 13.68 -8.69 26.36
C MET A 1 12.18 -8.47 26.37
N LEU A 2 11.34 -8.85 25.41
CA LEU A 2 11.40 -9.70 24.22
C LEU A 2 10.67 -8.93 23.10
N SER A 3 11.33 -8.75 21.95
CA SER A 3 10.68 -8.41 20.69
C SER A 3 9.97 -9.68 20.20
N ILE A 4 8.64 -9.61 19.99
CA ILE A 4 7.84 -10.73 19.51
C ILE A 4 7.60 -10.52 18.03
N THR A 5 8.43 -11.20 17.26
CA THR A 5 8.34 -11.42 15.82
C THR A 5 6.96 -11.96 15.44
N ALA A 6 6.32 -11.33 14.44
CA ALA A 6 5.21 -11.89 13.69
C ALA A 6 5.72 -13.06 12.81
N PHE A 7 5.52 -14.29 13.30
CA PHE A 7 5.49 -15.50 12.49
C PHE A 7 4.06 -16.07 12.54
N PRO A 8 3.57 -16.74 11.49
CA PRO A 8 2.18 -17.18 11.40
C PRO A 8 1.89 -18.23 12.47
N ARG A 9 1.08 -17.87 13.46
CA ARG A 9 0.56 -18.83 14.45
C ARG A 9 -0.45 -19.76 13.77
N ARG A 10 0.00 -20.96 13.38
CA ARG A 10 -0.91 -22.10 13.20
C ARG A 10 -1.35 -22.62 14.58
N PHE A 11 -2.66 -22.72 14.72
CA PHE A 11 -3.44 -23.25 15.84
C PHE A 11 -2.79 -24.39 16.63
N ILE A 12 -2.56 -24.18 17.93
CA ILE A 12 -2.50 -25.25 18.94
C ILE A 12 -3.75 -25.08 19.81
N THR A 13 -4.62 -26.08 19.76
CA THR A 13 -5.88 -26.13 20.51
C THR A 13 -5.64 -26.21 22.03
N ALA A 14 -6.62 -25.74 22.79
CA ALA A 14 -6.58 -25.43 24.23
C ALA A 14 -6.36 -26.61 25.21
N LYS A 15 -5.73 -27.73 24.81
CA LYS A 15 -5.57 -28.93 25.67
C LYS A 15 -4.17 -29.15 26.26
N ALA A 16 -3.19 -28.27 26.04
CA ALA A 16 -1.82 -28.46 26.53
C ALA A 16 -1.38 -27.53 27.69
N ARG A 17 -2.31 -26.78 28.32
CA ARG A 17 -1.96 -25.78 29.36
C ARG A 17 -1.91 -26.30 30.82
N THR A 18 -2.12 -27.59 31.07
CA THR A 18 -2.26 -28.12 32.45
C THR A 18 -1.07 -28.95 32.95
N LYS A 19 0.12 -28.88 32.32
CA LYS A 19 1.30 -29.64 32.80
C LYS A 19 2.56 -28.82 33.09
N LEU A 20 2.53 -27.49 33.00
CA LEU A 20 3.72 -26.65 33.21
C LEU A 20 3.65 -25.71 34.43
N LEU A 21 2.79 -26.01 35.41
CA LEU A 21 2.63 -25.22 36.66
C LEU A 21 2.89 -26.03 37.94
N ALA A 22 3.56 -27.17 37.85
CA ALA A 22 3.79 -28.06 39.00
C ALA A 22 5.27 -28.18 39.45
N ALA A 23 6.17 -27.27 39.03
CA ALA A 23 7.59 -27.42 39.32
C ALA A 23 8.32 -26.11 39.69
N VAL A 24 7.71 -25.21 40.46
CA VAL A 24 8.47 -24.23 41.28
C VAL A 24 7.62 -23.88 42.52
N ALA A 25 7.72 -24.68 43.57
CA ALA A 25 7.18 -24.34 44.89
C ALA A 25 8.04 -25.00 45.98
N SER A 26 9.05 -24.29 46.48
CA SER A 26 9.57 -24.56 47.82
C SER A 26 10.23 -23.33 48.41
N THR A 27 9.98 -23.15 49.72
CA THR A 27 10.67 -22.31 50.72
C THR A 27 10.28 -20.84 50.84
N THR A 28 9.27 -20.53 51.66
CA THR A 28 9.36 -19.71 52.91
C THR A 28 7.95 -19.52 53.55
N PRO A 29 7.82 -19.27 54.88
CA PRO A 29 6.61 -19.58 55.64
C PRO A 29 5.54 -18.47 55.67
N HIS A 30 4.27 -18.91 55.67
CA HIS A 30 3.05 -18.11 55.74
C HIS A 30 2.85 -17.39 57.09
N VAL A 31 2.45 -16.11 57.00
CA VAL A 31 1.59 -15.41 57.98
C VAL A 31 0.25 -15.13 57.29
N PRO A 32 -0.93 -15.46 57.85
CA PRO A 32 -2.19 -15.26 57.16
C PRO A 32 -2.74 -13.84 57.43
N VAL A 33 -2.85 -13.03 56.37
CA VAL A 33 -3.71 -11.84 56.35
C VAL A 33 -4.80 -12.09 55.31
N SER A 34 -6.06 -12.13 55.74
CA SER A 34 -7.21 -12.31 54.86
C SER A 34 -7.48 -11.03 54.07
N VAL A 35 -7.10 -11.00 52.79
CA VAL A 35 -7.52 -9.96 51.84
C VAL A 35 -8.41 -10.63 50.79
N ARG A 36 -9.68 -10.23 50.72
CA ARG A 36 -10.62 -10.69 49.69
C ARG A 36 -10.08 -10.33 48.30
N HIS A 37 -9.65 -11.34 47.55
CA HIS A 37 -9.34 -11.21 46.12
C HIS A 37 -10.65 -11.18 45.34
N HIS A 38 -11.00 -10.02 44.78
CA HIS A 38 -11.88 -9.98 43.61
C HIS A 38 -11.03 -10.25 42.37
N SER A 39 -11.46 -11.16 41.51
CA SER A 39 -10.74 -11.46 40.27
C SER A 39 -10.75 -10.22 39.36
N THR A 40 -9.65 -10.00 38.63
CA THR A 40 -9.50 -8.92 37.65
C THR A 40 -10.61 -8.93 36.58
N ALA A 41 -11.18 -10.11 36.29
CA ALA A 41 -12.32 -10.29 35.40
C ALA A 41 -13.62 -9.67 35.96
N GLU A 42 -13.83 -9.69 37.28
CA GLU A 42 -15.01 -9.12 37.94
C GLU A 42 -14.95 -7.60 38.03
N LEU A 43 -13.75 -7.04 38.21
CA LEU A 43 -13.50 -5.60 38.13
C LEU A 43 -13.69 -5.10 36.70
N ASN A 44 -13.16 -5.80 35.69
CA ASN A 44 -13.34 -5.44 34.27
C ASN A 44 -14.80 -5.51 33.83
N LYS A 45 -15.56 -6.52 34.28
CA LYS A 45 -17.00 -6.61 33.99
C LYS A 45 -17.77 -5.42 34.58
N ARG A 46 -17.42 -5.00 35.81
CA ARG A 46 -18.04 -3.83 36.46
C ARG A 46 -17.66 -2.51 35.78
N PHE A 47 -16.43 -2.37 35.29
CA PHE A 47 -16.01 -1.21 34.51
C PHE A 47 -16.71 -1.14 33.14
N GLN A 48 -16.83 -2.26 32.43
CA GLN A 48 -17.58 -2.31 31.17
C GLN A 48 -19.08 -2.08 31.36
N GLU A 49 -19.68 -2.60 32.43
CA GLU A 49 -21.08 -2.31 32.77
C GLU A 49 -21.28 -0.83 33.16
N ALA A 50 -20.30 -0.21 33.82
CA ALA A 50 -20.33 1.21 34.16
C ALA A 50 -20.12 2.13 32.93
N ALA A 51 -19.23 1.75 32.01
CA ALA A 51 -19.01 2.43 30.74
C ALA A 51 -20.23 2.30 29.82
N LYS A 52 -20.78 1.10 29.67
CA LYS A 52 -22.06 0.86 28.96
C LYS A 52 -23.19 1.66 29.58
N LYS A 53 -23.30 1.74 30.91
CA LYS A 53 -24.32 2.58 31.58
C LYS A 53 -24.13 4.08 31.34
N ARG A 54 -22.88 4.57 31.28
CA ARG A 54 -22.61 6.00 30.96
C ARG A 54 -22.94 6.33 29.51
N VAL A 55 -22.58 5.46 28.57
CA VAL A 55 -22.92 5.61 27.14
C VAL A 55 -24.43 5.52 26.92
N HIS A 56 -25.11 4.60 27.60
CA HIS A 56 -26.56 4.46 27.51
C HIS A 56 -27.31 5.63 28.16
N ALA A 57 -26.81 6.16 29.29
CA ALA A 57 -27.39 7.35 29.92
C ALA A 57 -27.23 8.60 29.05
N HIS A 58 -26.07 8.77 28.39
CA HIS A 58 -25.83 9.89 27.48
C HIS A 58 -26.65 9.78 26.19
N ALA A 59 -26.83 8.56 25.66
CA ALA A 59 -27.72 8.30 24.53
C ALA A 59 -29.20 8.52 24.87
N GLN A 60 -29.63 8.20 26.10
CA GLN A 60 -31.01 8.40 26.56
C GLN A 60 -31.35 9.86 26.84
N GLU A 61 -30.41 10.66 27.36
CA GLU A 61 -30.62 12.11 27.57
C GLU A 61 -30.82 12.87 26.25
N ILE A 62 -30.21 12.41 25.15
CA ILE A 62 -30.38 13.01 23.81
C ILE A 62 -31.75 12.68 23.20
N THR A 63 -32.38 11.57 23.61
CA THR A 63 -33.67 11.12 23.04
C THR A 63 -34.91 11.75 23.68
N ALA A 64 -34.77 12.56 24.73
CA ALA A 64 -35.90 13.00 25.56
C ALA A 64 -36.53 14.35 25.17
N GLU A 65 -36.01 15.07 24.18
CA GLU A 65 -36.62 16.31 23.70
C GLU A 65 -37.19 16.16 22.28
N THR A 66 -38.51 15.94 22.21
CA THR A 66 -39.42 16.08 21.05
C THR A 66 -39.00 15.39 19.72
N PRO A 67 -39.76 14.40 19.22
CA PRO A 67 -39.42 13.71 17.97
C PRO A 67 -39.78 14.60 16.76
N MET A 68 -38.89 15.51 16.39
CA MET A 68 -38.72 15.81 14.97
C MET A 68 -37.77 14.76 14.41
N SER A 69 -38.35 13.81 13.67
CA SER A 69 -37.62 12.97 12.72
C SER A 69 -37.02 13.89 11.65
N ILE A 70 -35.90 14.54 11.97
CA ILE A 70 -35.04 15.13 10.94
C ILE A 70 -34.32 13.93 10.34
N ALA A 71 -34.74 13.55 9.13
CA ALA A 71 -34.00 12.58 8.34
C ALA A 71 -32.67 13.25 7.97
N PHE A 72 -31.60 12.91 8.67
CA PHE A 72 -30.25 13.31 8.26
C PHE A 72 -29.73 12.30 7.24
N THR A 73 -28.98 12.79 6.25
CA THR A 73 -28.19 11.96 5.34
C THR A 73 -26.95 11.45 6.09
N GLY A 74 -26.70 10.14 6.12
CA GLY A 74 -25.59 9.54 6.90
C GLY A 74 -26.00 8.76 8.15
N LEU A 75 -25.06 7.96 8.66
CA LEU A 75 -25.21 7.16 9.89
C LEU A 75 -25.38 8.06 11.13
N TYR A 76 -24.71 9.22 11.14
CA TYR A 76 -24.82 10.29 12.13
C TYR A 76 -24.75 11.64 11.41
N PRO A 77 -25.26 12.75 12.00
CA PRO A 77 -25.00 14.09 11.48
C PRO A 77 -23.50 14.33 11.31
N GLU A 78 -23.08 14.87 10.17
CA GLU A 78 -21.65 15.01 9.81
C GLU A 78 -20.78 15.67 10.92
N PRO A 79 -21.20 16.76 11.59
CA PRO A 79 -20.41 17.36 12.66
C PRO A 79 -20.09 16.42 13.84
N MET A 80 -20.91 15.38 14.08
CA MET A 80 -20.71 14.41 15.15
C MET A 80 -19.61 13.37 14.85
N TRP A 81 -19.15 13.29 13.60
CA TRP A 81 -18.04 12.41 13.21
C TRP A 81 -16.67 12.95 13.60
N TYR A 82 -16.55 14.26 13.79
CA TYR A 82 -15.26 14.90 14.03
C TYR A 82 -14.80 14.69 15.47
N THR A 83 -13.86 13.77 15.61
CA THR A 83 -13.25 13.37 16.88
C THR A 83 -12.23 14.39 17.40
N THR A 84 -11.97 15.47 16.64
CA THR A 84 -11.16 16.63 17.05
C THR A 84 -11.87 17.61 18.01
N THR A 85 -13.15 17.35 18.31
CA THR A 85 -14.01 18.14 19.21
C THR A 85 -13.29 18.52 20.53
N PRO A 86 -13.44 19.77 21.02
CA PRO A 86 -14.42 20.78 20.60
C PRO A 86 -13.99 21.64 19.42
N ARG A 87 -12.78 21.51 18.87
CA ARG A 87 -12.32 22.29 17.71
C ARG A 87 -12.51 21.46 16.44
N THR A 88 -13.43 21.84 15.56
CA THR A 88 -13.73 21.12 14.32
C THR A 88 -13.82 22.09 13.13
N PRO A 89 -13.71 21.60 11.89
CA PRO A 89 -13.90 22.45 10.71
C PRO A 89 -15.28 23.13 10.64
N TYR A 90 -16.28 22.61 11.34
CA TYR A 90 -17.63 23.19 11.39
C TYR A 90 -17.78 24.37 12.34
N ASN A 91 -16.94 24.46 13.37
CA ASN A 91 -17.07 25.47 14.42
C ASN A 91 -15.86 26.39 14.57
N ASP A 92 -14.78 26.11 13.84
CA ASP A 92 -13.61 26.96 13.72
C ASP A 92 -13.37 27.35 12.25
N PRO A 93 -13.71 28.59 11.82
CA PRO A 93 -13.45 29.04 10.46
C PRO A 93 -11.95 29.19 10.15
N ALA A 94 -11.07 29.14 11.16
CA ALA A 94 -9.63 29.11 11.01
C ALA A 94 -9.05 27.68 11.13
N PHE A 95 -9.88 26.65 11.03
CA PHE A 95 -9.42 25.27 11.06
C PHE A 95 -8.42 25.02 9.90
N PRO A 96 -7.27 24.37 10.15
CA PRO A 96 -6.24 24.20 9.14
C PRO A 96 -6.75 23.40 7.93
N GLY A 97 -6.61 24.00 6.75
CA GLY A 97 -7.01 23.40 5.47
C GLY A 97 -8.46 23.67 5.06
N LEU A 98 -9.24 24.42 5.86
CA LEU A 98 -10.58 24.85 5.45
C LEU A 98 -10.47 26.01 4.44
N ILE A 99 -10.86 25.76 3.19
CA ILE A 99 -10.81 26.73 2.08
C ILE A 99 -12.17 26.69 1.39
N ASP A 100 -12.85 27.84 1.31
CA ASP A 100 -14.14 27.98 0.65
C ASP A 100 -15.20 26.93 1.05
N GLY A 101 -15.18 26.50 2.32
CA GLY A 101 -16.11 25.52 2.87
C GLY A 101 -15.77 24.06 2.58
N ALA A 102 -14.59 23.76 2.01
CA ALA A 102 -14.07 22.40 1.84
C ALA A 102 -12.77 22.21 2.63
N LEU A 103 -12.54 20.99 3.11
CA LEU A 103 -11.34 20.61 3.85
C LEU A 103 -10.30 20.00 2.90
N HIS A 104 -9.15 20.65 2.80
CA HIS A 104 -8.02 20.24 1.97
C HIS A 104 -6.82 19.84 2.82
N SER A 105 -5.89 19.08 2.26
CA SER A 105 -4.61 18.83 2.93
C SER A 105 -3.70 20.05 2.87
N ILE A 106 -3.10 20.39 4.01
CA ILE A 106 -2.15 21.51 4.12
C ILE A 106 -0.70 21.10 3.78
N ALA A 107 0.21 22.07 3.84
CA ALA A 107 1.65 21.86 3.69
C ALA A 107 2.20 20.90 4.74
N MET A 108 3.19 20.10 4.36
CA MET A 108 3.94 19.29 5.32
C MET A 108 4.89 20.19 6.12
N PRO A 109 5.05 19.99 7.45
CA PRO A 109 5.95 20.80 8.26
C PRO A 109 7.41 20.68 7.81
N ASN A 110 8.12 21.81 7.75
CA ASN A 110 9.56 21.82 7.59
C ASN A 110 10.22 21.43 8.93
N LEU A 111 10.79 20.24 9.02
CA LEU A 111 11.27 19.66 10.29
C LEU A 111 12.52 20.32 10.87
N ASP A 112 13.17 21.22 10.13
CA ASP A 112 14.25 22.05 10.67
C ASP A 112 13.73 23.28 11.43
N THR A 113 12.55 23.78 11.06
CA THR A 113 12.10 25.12 11.46
C THR A 113 10.63 25.23 11.88
N CYS A 114 9.86 24.14 11.82
CA CYS A 114 8.44 24.19 12.11
C CYS A 114 8.17 24.67 13.53
N THR A 115 7.12 25.46 13.69
CA THR A 115 6.61 25.86 14.99
C THR A 115 5.76 24.74 15.60
N ARG A 116 5.56 24.79 16.92
CA ARG A 116 4.61 23.90 17.60
C ARG A 116 3.22 23.95 16.95
N GLN A 117 2.81 25.15 16.56
CA GLN A 117 1.50 25.39 15.96
C GLN A 117 1.38 24.75 14.58
N GLU A 118 2.43 24.79 13.75
CA GLU A 118 2.42 24.11 12.44
C GLU A 118 2.34 22.58 12.59
N VAL A 119 3.02 21.99 13.58
CA VAL A 119 2.89 20.57 13.89
C VAL A 119 1.48 20.23 14.35
N LEU A 120 0.88 21.06 15.22
CA LEU A 120 -0.49 20.87 15.68
C LEU A 120 -1.50 21.03 14.55
N ASP A 121 -1.33 22.01 13.68
CA ASP A 121 -2.22 22.23 12.54
C ASP A 121 -2.13 21.08 11.53
N TYR A 122 -0.92 20.53 11.32
CA TYR A 122 -0.74 19.33 10.50
C TYR A 122 -1.38 18.09 11.13
N PHE A 123 -1.32 17.96 12.46
CA PHE A 123 -2.01 16.90 13.19
C PHE A 123 -3.54 17.02 13.07
N ASP A 124 -4.09 18.19 13.43
CA ASP A 124 -5.53 18.47 13.40
C ASP A 124 -6.08 18.26 11.99
N ASN A 125 -5.37 18.72 10.95
CA ASN A 125 -5.73 18.51 9.55
C ASN A 125 -5.70 17.03 9.16
N THR A 126 -4.61 16.31 9.43
CA THR A 126 -4.49 14.87 9.14
C THR A 126 -5.65 14.08 9.76
N TRP A 127 -5.93 14.34 11.03
CA TRP A 127 -6.98 13.64 11.77
C TRP A 127 -8.38 13.93 11.22
N ALA A 128 -8.66 15.21 10.92
CA ALA A 128 -9.95 15.64 10.39
C ALA A 128 -10.19 15.15 8.96
N LEU A 129 -9.16 14.99 8.12
CA LEU A 129 -9.30 14.41 6.77
C LEU A 129 -9.80 12.95 6.83
N THR A 130 -9.29 12.16 7.77
CA THR A 130 -9.77 10.79 7.99
C THR A 130 -11.21 10.81 8.51
N ASP A 131 -11.55 11.66 9.48
CA ASP A 131 -12.94 11.77 9.97
C ASP A 131 -13.90 12.25 8.87
N MET A 132 -13.48 13.17 7.99
CA MET A 132 -14.23 13.61 6.82
C MET A 132 -14.50 12.47 5.85
N LEU A 133 -13.50 11.65 5.50
CA LEU A 133 -13.74 10.51 4.60
C LEU A 133 -14.73 9.50 5.21
N PHE A 134 -14.60 9.22 6.51
CA PHE A 134 -15.45 8.26 7.21
C PHE A 134 -16.83 8.82 7.62
N SER A 135 -17.06 10.13 7.60
CA SER A 135 -18.41 10.69 7.81
C SER A 135 -19.39 10.33 6.69
N SER A 136 -18.89 9.83 5.56
CA SER A 136 -19.69 9.42 4.40
C SER A 136 -20.62 8.23 4.63
N PHE A 137 -20.34 7.35 5.61
CA PHE A 137 -21.09 6.10 5.80
C PHE A 137 -22.58 6.34 6.06
N GLN A 138 -23.43 5.59 5.36
CA GLN A 138 -24.88 5.62 5.55
C GLN A 138 -25.36 4.60 6.60
N HIS A 139 -24.66 3.48 6.73
CA HIS A 139 -25.09 2.32 7.51
C HIS A 139 -23.90 1.66 8.21
N GLU A 140 -24.14 1.07 9.38
CA GLU A 140 -23.09 0.45 10.20
C GLU A 140 -22.61 -0.91 9.63
N ASP A 141 -23.46 -1.62 8.89
CA ASP A 141 -23.09 -2.87 8.23
C ASP A 141 -22.02 -2.66 7.15
N ALA A 142 -22.09 -1.55 6.41
CA ALA A 142 -21.08 -1.15 5.44
C ALA A 142 -19.70 -0.96 6.07
N PHE A 143 -19.62 -0.57 7.35
CA PHE A 143 -18.37 -0.35 8.08
C PHE A 143 -17.62 -1.66 8.35
N VAL A 144 -18.33 -2.78 8.51
CA VAL A 144 -17.76 -4.10 8.82
C VAL A 144 -17.79 -5.06 7.62
N GLN A 145 -18.31 -4.61 6.48
CA GLN A 145 -18.28 -5.35 5.23
C GLN A 145 -16.88 -5.27 4.59
N PRO A 146 -16.24 -6.39 4.21
CA PRO A 146 -15.00 -6.34 3.46
C PRO A 146 -15.24 -5.98 1.97
N PRO A 147 -14.23 -5.47 1.28
CA PRO A 147 -14.31 -5.22 -0.16
C PRO A 147 -14.69 -6.48 -0.96
N PRO A 148 -15.40 -6.36 -2.10
CA PRO A 148 -15.92 -7.50 -2.85
C PRO A 148 -14.85 -8.51 -3.32
N HIS A 149 -13.60 -8.07 -3.41
CA HIS A 149 -12.50 -8.94 -3.84
C HIS A 149 -11.97 -9.85 -2.72
N GLY A 150 -12.30 -9.59 -1.44
CA GLY A 150 -11.96 -10.45 -0.31
C GLY A 150 -10.48 -10.45 0.11
N LEU A 151 -9.65 -9.57 -0.45
CA LEU A 151 -8.21 -9.44 -0.20
C LEU A 151 -7.89 -8.20 0.65
N ARG A 152 -8.83 -7.73 1.47
CA ARG A 152 -8.59 -6.61 2.40
C ARG A 152 -9.55 -6.76 3.57
N HIS A 153 -9.19 -6.12 4.68
CA HIS A 153 -10.05 -5.98 5.85
C HIS A 153 -11.24 -5.03 5.58
N PRO A 154 -12.29 -5.06 6.41
CA PRO A 154 -13.38 -4.10 6.30
C PRO A 154 -12.95 -2.71 6.76
N MET A 155 -13.78 -1.71 6.48
CA MET A 155 -13.49 -0.31 6.75
C MET A 155 -13.30 0.01 8.24
N ALA A 156 -13.85 -0.81 9.15
CA ALA A 156 -13.59 -0.76 10.58
C ALA A 156 -12.10 -0.88 10.92
N PHE A 157 -11.37 -1.73 10.20
CA PHE A 157 -9.92 -1.83 10.34
C PHE A 157 -9.26 -0.51 9.94
N TYR A 158 -9.61 0.04 8.78
CA TYR A 158 -8.96 1.23 8.25
C TYR A 158 -9.26 2.51 9.05
N TYR A 159 -10.33 2.53 9.86
CA TYR A 159 -10.59 3.64 10.78
C TYR A 159 -9.85 3.50 12.12
N GLY A 160 -9.70 2.27 12.62
CA GLY A 160 -9.06 1.99 13.91
C GLY A 160 -7.54 1.75 13.84
N HIS A 161 -7.04 1.22 12.73
CA HIS A 161 -5.64 0.87 12.54
C HIS A 161 -4.69 2.07 12.56
N PRO A 162 -4.91 3.14 11.77
CA PRO A 162 -4.08 4.34 11.85
C PRO A 162 -4.10 4.96 13.24
N THR A 163 -5.24 4.94 13.92
CA THR A 163 -5.39 5.43 15.31
C THR A 163 -4.54 4.62 16.29
N CYS A 164 -4.64 3.30 16.23
CA CYS A 164 -3.84 2.38 17.03
C CYS A 164 -2.33 2.54 16.76
N PHE A 165 -1.98 2.81 15.51
CA PHE A 165 -0.60 2.99 15.07
C PHE A 165 0.11 4.12 15.82
N TYR A 166 -0.54 5.27 16.05
CA TYR A 166 0.03 6.35 16.87
C TYR A 166 0.44 5.87 18.27
N ILE A 167 -0.43 5.12 18.95
CA ILE A 167 -0.15 4.60 20.30
C ILE A 167 1.03 3.63 20.25
N ASN A 168 1.00 2.67 19.33
CA ASN A 168 2.04 1.65 19.21
C ASN A 168 3.42 2.25 18.92
N LYS A 169 3.52 3.19 17.98
CA LYS A 169 4.81 3.81 17.64
C LYS A 169 5.30 4.77 18.72
N CYS A 170 4.40 5.52 19.37
CA CYS A 170 4.78 6.35 20.51
C CYS A 170 5.26 5.53 21.71
N LEU A 171 4.70 4.32 21.94
CA LEU A 171 5.21 3.38 22.95
C LEU A 171 6.62 2.90 22.61
N LEU A 172 6.85 2.48 21.35
CA LEU A 172 8.17 2.01 20.90
C LEU A 172 9.22 3.11 20.94
N ALA A 173 8.84 4.35 20.65
CA ALA A 173 9.72 5.52 20.75
C ALA A 173 9.98 5.99 22.19
N GLY A 174 9.24 5.47 23.18
CA GLY A 174 9.33 5.89 24.58
C GLY A 174 8.66 7.25 24.87
N LEU A 175 7.76 7.70 24.00
CA LEU A 175 6.91 8.89 24.21
C LEU A 175 5.70 8.60 25.10
N LEU A 176 5.30 7.33 25.20
CA LEU A 176 4.24 6.84 26.08
C LEU A 176 4.77 5.66 26.91
N ASP A 177 4.26 5.54 28.15
CA ASP A 177 4.71 4.50 29.08
C ASP A 177 3.81 3.25 29.10
N ARG A 178 2.60 3.35 28.56
CA ARG A 178 1.59 2.27 28.61
C ARG A 178 0.60 2.30 27.45
N PRO A 179 0.07 1.15 27.03
CA PRO A 179 -1.03 1.07 26.07
C PRO A 179 -2.29 1.79 26.58
N LEU A 180 -3.14 2.20 25.63
CA LEU A 180 -4.42 2.84 25.93
C LEU A 180 -5.53 1.78 26.07
N ASN A 181 -5.68 0.91 25.06
CA ASN A 181 -6.66 -0.16 25.01
C ASN A 181 -6.03 -1.43 24.41
N PRO A 182 -5.44 -2.32 25.24
CA PRO A 182 -4.67 -3.47 24.75
C PRO A 182 -5.44 -4.40 23.80
N GLU A 183 -6.78 -4.45 23.91
CA GLU A 183 -7.62 -5.24 23.01
C GLU A 183 -7.66 -4.62 21.60
N TYR A 184 -7.76 -3.28 21.51
CA TYR A 184 -7.74 -2.58 20.22
C TYR A 184 -6.34 -2.52 19.64
N GLU A 185 -5.34 -2.34 20.49
CA GLU A 185 -3.96 -2.43 20.04
C GLU A 185 -3.65 -3.81 19.45
N ASP A 186 -4.13 -4.91 20.04
CA ASP A 186 -3.98 -6.25 19.45
C ASP A 186 -4.86 -6.47 18.20
N LEU A 187 -6.10 -5.97 18.22
CA LEU A 187 -7.04 -6.14 17.12
C LEU A 187 -6.54 -5.47 15.83
N PHE A 188 -6.07 -4.23 15.98
CA PHE A 188 -5.72 -3.35 14.89
C PHE A 188 -4.24 -3.36 14.53
N GLN A 189 -3.31 -3.93 15.31
CA GLN A 189 -1.87 -3.94 14.95
C GLN A 189 -1.50 -4.81 13.74
N VAL A 190 -2.40 -5.65 13.23
CA VAL A 190 -2.08 -6.60 12.14
C VAL A 190 -1.81 -5.86 10.82
N GLY A 191 -0.74 -6.22 10.12
CA GLY A 191 -0.38 -5.67 8.80
C GLY A 191 -1.41 -5.98 7.71
N VAL A 192 -1.40 -5.17 6.65
CA VAL A 192 -2.47 -5.10 5.65
C VAL A 192 -2.25 -6.01 4.44
N ASP A 193 -1.00 -6.36 4.11
CA ASP A 193 -0.70 -7.01 2.84
C ASP A 193 -0.70 -8.54 2.87
N GLU A 194 -1.62 -9.10 2.10
CA GLU A 194 -1.68 -10.53 1.84
C GLU A 194 -0.61 -10.95 0.83
N MET A 195 -0.05 -12.15 1.03
CA MET A 195 1.10 -12.62 0.25
C MET A 195 0.69 -13.23 -1.11
N ARG A 196 -0.61 -13.44 -1.37
CA ARG A 196 -1.14 -14.00 -2.63
C ARG A 196 -2.56 -13.52 -2.97
N TRP A 197 -2.91 -13.57 -4.26
CA TRP A 197 -4.24 -13.21 -4.79
C TRP A 197 -5.38 -14.15 -4.32
N ASP A 198 -5.04 -15.28 -3.68
CA ASP A 198 -5.97 -16.27 -3.11
C ASP A 198 -5.95 -16.32 -1.57
N ASP A 199 -5.15 -15.47 -0.92
CA ASP A 199 -5.04 -15.36 0.54
C ASP A 199 -6.14 -14.44 1.07
N MET A 200 -7.40 -14.85 0.89
CA MET A 200 -8.55 -14.02 1.25
C MET A 200 -8.66 -13.81 2.77
N SER A 201 -8.89 -12.57 3.18
CA SER A 201 -9.30 -12.22 4.54
C SER A 201 -10.57 -13.02 4.89
N LYS A 202 -10.47 -13.85 5.93
CA LYS A 202 -11.59 -14.69 6.37
C LYS A 202 -12.67 -13.92 7.14
N ASN A 203 -12.40 -12.64 7.46
CA ASN A 203 -13.26 -11.77 8.27
C ASN A 203 -13.82 -12.45 9.54
N GLU A 204 -13.02 -13.29 10.20
CA GLU A 204 -13.45 -14.09 11.36
C GLU A 204 -13.46 -13.27 12.67
N LYS A 205 -12.95 -12.04 12.65
CA LYS A 205 -12.85 -11.16 13.82
C LYS A 205 -14.17 -10.43 14.06
N GLU A 206 -14.57 -10.29 15.32
CA GLU A 206 -15.64 -9.36 15.70
C GLU A 206 -15.07 -7.93 15.71
N TRP A 207 -15.64 -7.07 14.87
CA TRP A 207 -15.22 -5.67 14.75
C TRP A 207 -16.01 -4.78 15.73
N PRO A 208 -15.38 -3.79 16.39
CA PRO A 208 -16.08 -2.84 17.24
C PRO A 208 -17.10 -2.00 16.46
N SER A 209 -18.09 -1.47 17.18
CA SER A 209 -19.06 -0.53 16.62
C SER A 209 -18.39 0.77 16.16
N VAL A 210 -19.02 1.50 15.25
CA VAL A 210 -18.51 2.83 14.82
C VAL A 210 -18.32 3.75 16.02
N ALA A 211 -19.29 3.77 16.93
CA ALA A 211 -19.26 4.61 18.14
C ALA A 211 -18.09 4.27 19.06
N ASP A 212 -17.75 2.99 19.22
CA ASP A 212 -16.63 2.56 20.05
C ASP A 212 -15.28 2.94 19.41
N VAL A 213 -15.12 2.77 18.09
CA VAL A 213 -13.90 3.20 17.39
C VAL A 213 -13.75 4.73 17.43
N GLN A 214 -14.84 5.49 17.27
CA GLN A 214 -14.82 6.96 17.43
C GLN A 214 -14.43 7.38 18.86
N ALA A 215 -14.89 6.65 19.89
CA ALA A 215 -14.50 6.93 21.27
C ALA A 215 -13.00 6.70 21.48
N TYR A 216 -12.47 5.59 20.97
CA TYR A 216 -11.04 5.32 20.98
C TYR A 216 -10.25 6.41 20.26
N ARG A 217 -10.70 6.83 19.07
CA ARG A 217 -10.09 7.92 18.30
C ARG A 217 -10.01 9.22 19.10
N ARG A 218 -11.11 9.63 19.76
CA ARG A 218 -11.10 10.84 20.62
C ARG A 218 -10.04 10.76 21.72
N GLU A 219 -9.92 9.61 22.38
CA GLU A 219 -8.93 9.43 23.45
C GLU A 219 -7.49 9.47 22.92
N VAL A 220 -7.21 8.83 21.78
CA VAL A 220 -5.89 8.88 21.14
C VAL A 220 -5.55 10.28 20.66
N TYR A 221 -6.49 10.98 20.02
CA TYR A 221 -6.31 12.36 19.57
C TYR A 221 -5.88 13.27 20.72
N GLU A 222 -6.57 13.21 21.86
CA GLU A 222 -6.21 14.03 23.04
C GLU A 222 -4.84 13.68 23.64
N ILE A 223 -4.42 12.41 23.57
CA ILE A 223 -3.09 11.98 24.02
C ILE A 223 -2.00 12.55 23.12
N ILE A 224 -2.15 12.38 21.79
CA ILE A 224 -1.15 12.85 20.82
C ILE A 224 -1.12 14.38 20.77
N LYS A 225 -2.28 15.04 20.80
CA LYS A 225 -2.37 16.50 20.91
C LYS A 225 -1.66 17.02 22.15
N ARG A 226 -1.88 16.38 23.31
CA ARG A 226 -1.18 16.77 24.55
C ARG A 226 0.33 16.58 24.41
N LEU A 227 0.78 15.47 23.83
CA LEU A 227 2.19 15.23 23.55
C LEU A 227 2.79 16.33 22.68
N ILE A 228 2.12 16.70 21.58
CA ILE A 228 2.52 17.80 20.69
C ILE A 228 2.55 19.13 21.43
N LEU A 229 1.67 19.35 22.41
CA LEU A 229 1.60 20.60 23.18
C LEU A 229 2.64 20.70 24.31
N THR A 230 3.20 19.57 24.78
CA THR A 230 4.06 19.57 25.98
C THR A 230 5.48 19.08 25.75
N HIS A 231 5.76 18.35 24.67
CA HIS A 231 7.10 17.81 24.42
C HIS A 231 8.07 18.91 23.95
N ALA A 232 9.30 18.91 24.45
CA ALA A 232 10.29 19.98 24.20
C ALA A 232 10.84 19.99 22.77
N GLU A 233 10.89 18.83 22.08
CA GLU A 233 11.30 18.78 20.66
C GLU A 233 10.33 19.50 19.71
N PHE A 234 9.15 19.92 20.19
CA PHE A 234 8.23 20.77 19.44
C PHE A 234 8.22 22.23 19.92
N ASP A 235 9.16 22.66 20.78
CA ASP A 235 9.29 24.08 21.15
C ASP A 235 9.69 24.91 19.94
N ASP A 236 9.18 26.15 19.84
CA ASP A 236 9.59 27.04 18.75
C ASP A 236 11.10 27.32 18.83
N GLY A 237 11.80 27.13 17.71
CA GLY A 237 13.26 27.19 17.67
C GLY A 237 13.96 25.93 18.18
N HIS A 238 13.27 24.78 18.16
CA HIS A 238 13.85 23.46 18.42
C HIS A 238 15.03 23.14 17.49
N ALA A 239 15.84 22.13 17.89
CA ALA A 239 16.81 21.52 16.99
C ALA A 239 16.09 20.69 15.91
N PRO A 240 16.69 20.48 14.72
CA PRO A 240 16.07 19.66 13.66
C PRO A 240 15.52 18.34 14.16
N ILE A 241 14.29 18.01 13.77
CA ILE A 241 13.66 16.73 14.06
C ILE A 241 14.08 15.73 12.98
N THR A 242 14.83 14.70 13.36
CA THR A 242 15.39 13.71 12.44
C THR A 242 14.83 12.31 12.72
N ALA A 243 15.19 11.33 11.90
CA ALA A 243 14.80 9.93 12.11
C ALA A 243 15.27 9.35 13.46
N GLU A 244 16.26 9.98 14.10
CA GLU A 244 16.76 9.62 15.42
C GLU A 244 15.98 10.27 16.57
N SER A 245 15.17 11.30 16.30
CA SER A 245 14.32 11.97 17.30
C SER A 245 13.19 11.04 17.76
N GLN A 246 12.85 11.05 19.05
CA GLN A 246 11.71 10.28 19.55
C GLN A 246 10.41 10.74 18.88
N THR A 247 10.27 12.05 18.70
CA THR A 247 9.09 12.68 18.06
C THR A 247 8.92 12.36 16.57
N TRP A 248 9.90 11.72 15.92
CA TRP A 248 9.72 11.16 14.58
C TRP A 248 8.53 10.19 14.51
N ALA A 249 8.24 9.47 15.60
CA ALA A 249 7.09 8.59 15.70
C ALA A 249 5.74 9.30 15.54
N VAL A 250 5.66 10.59 15.87
CA VAL A 250 4.44 11.39 15.71
C VAL A 250 4.18 11.69 14.24
N PHE A 251 5.21 12.11 13.50
CA PHE A 251 5.13 12.30 12.05
C PHE A 251 4.92 10.97 11.31
N MET A 252 5.55 9.89 11.76
CA MET A 252 5.29 8.54 11.26
C MET A 252 3.81 8.19 11.39
N GLY A 253 3.17 8.52 12.52
CA GLY A 253 1.72 8.34 12.69
C GLY A 253 0.89 9.18 11.72
N MET A 254 1.26 10.44 11.51
CA MET A 254 0.57 11.34 10.57
C MET A 254 0.66 10.85 9.13
N GLU A 255 1.85 10.53 8.64
CA GLU A 255 2.04 10.04 7.27
C GLU A 255 1.40 8.66 7.08
N HIS A 256 1.42 7.81 8.10
CA HIS A 256 0.73 6.53 8.06
C HIS A 256 -0.80 6.69 7.94
N ASP A 257 -1.40 7.64 8.67
CA ASP A 257 -2.82 7.97 8.54
C ASP A 257 -3.14 8.50 7.13
N ARG A 258 -2.23 9.27 6.52
CA ARG A 258 -2.37 9.75 5.12
C ARG A 258 -2.28 8.64 4.07
N ILE A 259 -1.48 7.59 4.29
CA ILE A 259 -1.51 6.37 3.46
C ILE A 259 -2.88 5.70 3.56
N HIS A 260 -3.40 5.59 4.78
CA HIS A 260 -4.68 4.93 5.03
C HIS A 260 -5.88 5.76 4.59
N LEU A 261 -5.78 7.09 4.56
CA LEU A 261 -6.77 7.97 3.95
C LEU A 261 -6.94 7.63 2.46
N GLU A 262 -5.84 7.58 1.71
CA GLU A 262 -5.87 7.26 0.30
C GLU A 262 -6.34 5.81 0.07
N THR A 263 -5.79 4.86 0.82
CA THR A 263 -6.19 3.44 0.73
C THR A 263 -7.68 3.27 0.98
N SER A 264 -8.21 3.89 2.04
CA SER A 264 -9.64 3.85 2.39
C SER A 264 -10.50 4.38 1.25
N SER A 265 -10.10 5.48 0.61
CA SER A 265 -10.86 6.06 -0.49
C SER A 265 -10.95 5.14 -1.71
N MET A 266 -9.89 4.38 -2.00
CA MET A 266 -9.88 3.36 -3.06
C MET A 266 -10.86 2.23 -2.72
N LEU A 267 -10.77 1.69 -1.49
CA LEU A 267 -11.64 0.61 -1.06
C LEU A 267 -13.11 1.04 -1.08
N MET A 268 -13.43 2.25 -0.62
CA MET A 268 -14.78 2.83 -0.72
C MET A 268 -15.30 2.89 -2.17
N GLN A 269 -14.44 3.19 -3.14
CA GLN A 269 -14.81 3.20 -4.56
C GLN A 269 -15.20 1.79 -5.08
N GLU A 270 -14.58 0.73 -4.54
CA GLU A 270 -14.90 -0.68 -4.85
C GLU A 270 -16.18 -1.18 -4.18
N HIS A 271 -16.56 -0.60 -3.05
CA HIS A 271 -17.79 -0.93 -2.33
C HIS A 271 -19.06 -0.48 -3.09
N ASN A 272 -20.21 -0.96 -2.60
CA ASN A 272 -21.50 -0.52 -3.10
C ASN A 272 -21.65 0.99 -2.89
N LEU A 273 -22.03 1.71 -3.95
CA LEU A 273 -22.23 3.14 -3.92
C LEU A 273 -23.20 3.59 -2.80
N ASN A 274 -24.27 2.82 -2.54
CA ASN A 274 -25.28 3.17 -1.55
C ASN A 274 -24.76 3.16 -0.10
N ASN A 275 -23.56 2.64 0.14
CA ASN A 275 -22.94 2.65 1.46
C ASN A 275 -22.48 4.06 1.87
N PHE A 276 -22.34 4.99 0.93
CA PHE A 276 -21.70 6.28 1.15
C PHE A 276 -22.53 7.45 0.59
N VAL A 277 -22.41 8.61 1.22
CA VAL A 277 -22.77 9.92 0.66
C VAL A 277 -21.53 10.81 0.67
N LYS A 278 -21.35 11.64 -0.35
CA LYS A 278 -20.25 12.60 -0.35
C LYS A 278 -20.42 13.57 0.84
N PRO A 279 -19.43 13.70 1.74
CA PRO A 279 -19.47 14.68 2.83
C PRO A 279 -19.51 16.12 2.30
N ASP A 280 -20.09 17.03 3.09
CA ASP A 280 -20.22 18.45 2.74
C ASP A 280 -18.85 19.12 2.65
N LEU A 281 -17.95 18.80 3.60
CA LEU A 281 -16.59 19.33 3.64
C LEU A 281 -15.65 18.63 2.65
N PHE A 282 -16.08 17.55 2.01
CA PHE A 282 -15.25 16.87 1.01
C PHE A 282 -15.08 17.76 -0.22
N PRO A 283 -13.84 17.95 -0.74
CA PRO A 283 -13.59 18.80 -1.90
C PRO A 283 -14.53 18.54 -3.08
N PRO A 284 -14.81 19.54 -3.92
CA PRO A 284 -15.62 19.33 -5.10
C PRO A 284 -14.90 18.42 -6.10
N TYR A 285 -15.66 17.75 -6.97
CA TYR A 285 -15.07 17.16 -8.17
C TYR A 285 -14.47 18.24 -9.06
N HIS A 286 -13.51 17.85 -9.89
CA HIS A 286 -13.01 18.75 -10.93
C HIS A 286 -14.18 19.24 -11.81
N PRO A 287 -14.24 20.53 -12.21
CA PRO A 287 -15.38 21.09 -12.94
C PRO A 287 -15.80 20.33 -14.21
N SER A 288 -14.87 19.57 -14.82
CA SER A 288 -15.19 18.70 -15.97
C SER A 288 -16.20 17.60 -15.66
N ALA A 289 -16.30 17.15 -14.40
CA ALA A 289 -17.22 16.10 -13.97
C ALA A 289 -18.70 16.42 -14.30
N HIS A 290 -19.01 17.70 -14.46
CA HIS A 290 -20.37 18.21 -14.74
C HIS A 290 -20.60 18.56 -16.22
N ARG A 291 -19.70 18.19 -17.13
CA ARG A 291 -19.91 18.38 -18.58
C ARG A 291 -21.10 17.54 -19.05
N SER A 292 -21.99 18.15 -19.82
CA SER A 292 -23.20 17.49 -20.35
C SER A 292 -22.86 16.46 -21.43
N SER A 293 -23.47 15.27 -21.35
CA SER A 293 -23.56 14.24 -22.39
C SER A 293 -22.23 13.81 -23.02
N PRO A 294 -21.51 12.84 -22.44
CA PRO A 294 -20.30 12.29 -23.07
C PRO A 294 -20.65 11.56 -24.38
N ALA A 295 -19.74 11.57 -25.34
CA ALA A 295 -19.92 10.79 -26.56
C ALA A 295 -20.09 9.30 -26.25
N LEU A 296 -20.99 8.63 -26.95
CA LEU A 296 -21.19 7.19 -26.83
C LEU A 296 -20.04 6.39 -27.44
N VAL A 297 -19.36 6.98 -28.42
CA VAL A 297 -18.19 6.46 -29.10
C VAL A 297 -17.16 7.60 -29.07
N PRO A 298 -16.16 7.55 -28.17
CA PRO A 298 -15.22 8.64 -28.01
C PRO A 298 -14.30 8.75 -29.24
N VAL A 299 -14.04 9.99 -29.67
CA VAL A 299 -13.16 10.32 -30.80
C VAL A 299 -11.97 11.15 -30.29
N GLU A 300 -10.77 10.71 -30.65
CA GLU A 300 -9.54 11.43 -30.32
C GLU A 300 -9.54 12.84 -30.94
N GLY A 301 -9.08 13.83 -30.18
CA GLY A 301 -9.09 15.24 -30.57
C GLY A 301 -10.46 15.92 -30.45
N VAL A 302 -11.50 15.19 -30.04
CA VAL A 302 -12.86 15.71 -29.79
C VAL A 302 -13.27 15.46 -28.34
N ASP A 303 -13.31 14.18 -27.93
CA ASP A 303 -13.79 13.77 -26.60
C ASP A 303 -12.66 13.54 -25.60
N PHE A 304 -11.45 13.32 -26.10
CA PHE A 304 -10.22 13.19 -25.33
C PHE A 304 -9.03 13.72 -26.15
N PRO A 305 -8.01 14.30 -25.52
CA PRO A 305 -6.91 14.94 -26.22
C PRO A 305 -6.02 13.93 -26.95
N THR A 306 -5.35 14.39 -28.01
CA THR A 306 -4.24 13.63 -28.62
C THR A 306 -3.09 13.54 -27.63
N ASN A 307 -2.44 12.38 -27.55
CA ASN A 307 -1.35 12.13 -26.60
C ASN A 307 0.00 11.92 -27.31
N PRO A 308 0.69 13.01 -27.73
CA PRO A 308 1.93 12.91 -28.49
C PRO A 308 3.08 12.33 -27.66
N MET A 309 3.94 11.55 -28.31
CA MET A 309 5.20 11.07 -27.73
C MET A 309 6.28 12.14 -27.81
N ILE A 310 6.87 12.49 -26.67
CA ILE A 310 8.00 13.42 -26.54
C ILE A 310 9.29 12.61 -26.46
N SER A 311 10.27 12.97 -27.29
CA SER A 311 11.59 12.34 -27.27
C SER A 311 12.43 12.85 -26.11
N MET A 312 12.98 11.91 -25.35
CA MET A 312 13.90 12.14 -24.25
C MET A 312 15.29 11.63 -24.64
N PRO A 313 16.35 12.44 -24.54
CA PRO A 313 17.70 12.01 -24.88
C PRO A 313 18.27 10.95 -23.93
N GLY A 314 17.58 10.66 -22.83
CA GLY A 314 18.12 9.90 -21.70
C GLY A 314 18.89 10.82 -20.75
N GLY A 315 19.64 10.20 -19.83
CA GLY A 315 20.51 10.90 -18.90
C GLY A 315 20.73 10.16 -17.58
N THR A 316 21.64 10.71 -16.79
CA THR A 316 21.93 10.28 -15.43
C THR A 316 20.83 10.74 -14.48
N VAL A 317 20.37 9.84 -13.61
CA VAL A 317 19.50 10.19 -12.47
C VAL A 317 20.08 9.63 -11.18
N THR A 318 19.95 10.41 -10.10
CA THR A 318 20.24 9.97 -8.75
C THR A 318 18.91 9.75 -8.01
N LEU A 319 18.69 8.52 -7.56
CA LEU A 319 17.58 8.15 -6.68
C LEU A 319 18.02 8.28 -5.22
N GLY A 320 17.06 8.57 -4.35
CA GLY A 320 17.27 8.70 -2.90
C GLY A 320 16.89 10.06 -2.35
N LYS A 321 16.22 10.08 -1.21
CA LYS A 321 15.97 11.28 -0.40
C LYS A 321 17.24 11.64 0.39
N PRO A 322 17.70 12.90 0.35
CA PRO A 322 18.80 13.33 1.22
C PRO A 322 18.42 13.15 2.70
N ALA A 323 19.37 12.67 3.50
CA ALA A 323 19.16 12.39 4.92
C ALA A 323 18.83 13.68 5.72
N ASP A 324 19.35 14.81 5.28
CA ASP A 324 19.16 16.15 5.84
C ASP A 324 18.03 16.94 5.16
N PHE A 325 17.26 16.35 4.24
CA PHE A 325 16.11 17.03 3.68
C PHE A 325 15.02 17.19 4.75
N PRO A 326 14.52 18.41 5.04
CA PRO A 326 13.83 18.73 6.29
C PRO A 326 12.33 18.40 6.21
N SER A 327 12.05 17.16 5.88
CA SER A 327 10.71 16.59 5.87
C SER A 327 10.77 15.15 6.36
N TYR A 328 9.63 14.64 6.79
CA TYR A 328 9.45 13.22 6.97
C TYR A 328 9.75 12.48 5.64
N GLY A 329 10.19 11.22 5.75
CA GLY A 329 10.32 10.29 4.65
C GLY A 329 10.31 8.85 5.16
N TRP A 330 9.83 7.92 4.35
CA TRP A 330 9.88 6.50 4.69
C TRP A 330 11.29 5.91 4.52
N ASP A 331 11.58 4.84 5.27
CA ASP A 331 12.88 4.16 5.26
C ASP A 331 13.38 3.82 3.84
N ASN A 332 12.44 3.45 2.97
CA ASN A 332 12.69 3.05 1.60
C ASN A 332 13.07 4.18 0.64
N GLU A 333 12.88 5.42 1.04
CA GLU A 333 13.23 6.60 0.25
C GLU A 333 14.71 6.94 0.42
N TYR A 334 15.32 6.48 1.51
CA TYR A 334 16.72 6.71 1.83
C TYR A 334 17.66 5.68 1.19
N GLY A 335 18.95 6.02 1.21
CA GLY A 335 19.97 5.39 0.38
C GLY A 335 20.20 6.20 -0.90
N SER A 336 21.11 5.76 -1.75
CA SER A 336 21.41 6.47 -2.98
C SER A 336 21.80 5.52 -4.11
N LYS A 337 21.27 5.80 -5.31
CA LYS A 337 21.61 5.05 -6.51
C LYS A 337 21.63 5.95 -7.73
N THR A 338 22.78 5.99 -8.41
CA THR A 338 22.91 6.65 -9.71
C THR A 338 22.67 5.65 -10.83
N ILE A 339 21.82 6.02 -11.79
CA ILE A 339 21.40 5.18 -12.92
C ILE A 339 21.53 6.00 -14.21
N GLU A 340 22.15 5.41 -15.22
CA GLU A 340 22.15 5.94 -16.59
C GLU A 340 20.96 5.36 -17.35
N VAL A 341 20.14 6.22 -17.97
CA VAL A 341 19.04 5.80 -18.84
C VAL A 341 19.34 6.25 -20.26
N GLY A 342 19.25 5.33 -21.21
CA GLY A 342 19.36 5.64 -22.64
C GLY A 342 18.19 6.49 -23.18
N PRO A 343 18.23 6.86 -24.47
CA PRO A 343 17.15 7.61 -25.09
C PRO A 343 15.85 6.80 -25.13
N PHE A 344 14.73 7.48 -24.91
CA PHE A 344 13.38 6.91 -24.98
C PHE A 344 12.38 7.97 -25.43
N ARG A 345 11.12 7.59 -25.65
CA ARG A 345 10.03 8.54 -25.82
C ARG A 345 8.96 8.28 -24.77
N ALA A 346 8.29 9.30 -24.29
CA ALA A 346 7.16 9.16 -23.37
C ALA A 346 5.97 9.99 -23.84
N SER A 347 4.76 9.50 -23.63
CA SER A 347 3.54 10.24 -23.94
C SER A 347 3.49 11.52 -23.09
N SER A 348 3.06 12.64 -23.67
CA SER A 348 3.02 13.93 -22.96
C SER A 348 2.04 13.94 -21.80
N GLN A 349 1.02 13.07 -21.86
CA GLN A 349 -0.05 12.93 -20.88
C GLN A 349 -0.16 11.46 -20.41
N LEU A 350 -0.83 11.26 -19.29
CA LEU A 350 -1.28 9.93 -18.87
C LEU A 350 -2.26 9.35 -19.90
N VAL A 351 -2.36 8.02 -19.98
CA VAL A 351 -3.33 7.38 -20.87
C VAL A 351 -4.75 7.67 -20.38
N SER A 352 -5.57 8.27 -21.24
CA SER A 352 -6.95 8.63 -20.96
C SER A 352 -7.92 7.44 -21.04
N ASN A 353 -9.11 7.59 -20.46
CA ASN A 353 -10.20 6.63 -20.61
C ASN A 353 -10.59 6.43 -22.09
N GLY A 354 -10.58 7.50 -22.90
CA GLY A 354 -10.89 7.46 -24.32
C GLY A 354 -9.84 6.68 -25.15
N GLU A 355 -8.55 6.84 -24.82
CA GLU A 355 -7.49 6.02 -25.39
C GLU A 355 -7.65 4.54 -24.99
N PHE A 356 -7.91 4.28 -23.71
CA PHE A 356 -8.07 2.91 -23.21
C PHE A 356 -9.34 2.23 -23.74
N TRP A 357 -10.38 3.00 -24.07
CA TRP A 357 -11.60 2.49 -24.67
C TRP A 357 -11.34 1.77 -25.99
N GLN A 358 -10.36 2.26 -26.78
CA GLN A 358 -9.96 1.60 -28.03
C GLN A 358 -9.40 0.20 -27.78
N PHE A 359 -8.60 0.01 -26.72
CA PHE A 359 -8.11 -1.30 -26.31
C PHE A 359 -9.25 -2.24 -25.92
N VAL A 360 -10.23 -1.74 -25.16
CA VAL A 360 -11.42 -2.53 -24.78
C VAL A 360 -12.23 -2.93 -26.03
N LYS A 361 -12.49 -1.98 -26.93
CA LYS A 361 -13.22 -2.19 -28.18
C LYS A 361 -12.52 -3.20 -29.10
N ASP A 362 -11.20 -3.12 -29.23
CA ASP A 362 -10.39 -4.03 -30.04
C ASP A 362 -10.19 -5.40 -29.37
N SER A 363 -11.05 -5.77 -28.41
CA SER A 363 -11.02 -7.05 -27.72
C SER A 363 -9.70 -7.31 -26.97
N GLY A 364 -9.07 -6.25 -26.47
CA GLY A 364 -7.83 -6.31 -25.71
C GLY A 364 -7.92 -7.19 -24.46
N TYR A 365 -9.04 -7.09 -23.74
CA TYR A 365 -9.34 -7.99 -22.63
C TYR A 365 -9.51 -9.44 -23.08
N LEU A 366 -9.95 -9.72 -24.31
CA LEU A 366 -10.17 -11.10 -24.79
C LEU A 366 -8.93 -11.74 -25.43
N THR A 367 -7.84 -10.99 -25.58
CA THR A 367 -6.70 -11.39 -26.41
C THR A 367 -5.47 -11.73 -25.56
N GLN A 368 -5.24 -13.03 -25.32
CA GLN A 368 -4.19 -13.52 -24.40
C GLN A 368 -2.78 -13.00 -24.68
N ARG A 369 -2.40 -12.84 -25.96
CA ARG A 369 -1.04 -12.42 -26.34
C ARG A 369 -0.63 -11.04 -25.82
N TYR A 370 -1.59 -10.19 -25.43
CA TYR A 370 -1.29 -8.89 -24.83
C TYR A 370 -0.94 -8.99 -23.35
N TRP A 371 -1.24 -10.10 -22.68
CA TRP A 371 -1.09 -10.22 -21.25
C TRP A 371 0.16 -11.01 -20.89
N SER A 372 0.76 -10.68 -19.74
CA SER A 372 1.71 -11.59 -19.09
C SER A 372 0.98 -12.85 -18.61
N THR A 373 1.72 -13.92 -18.31
CA THR A 373 1.13 -15.17 -17.78
C THR A 373 0.31 -14.91 -16.51
N THR A 374 0.84 -14.11 -15.58
CA THR A 374 0.16 -13.75 -14.32
C THR A 374 -1.00 -12.80 -14.56
N GLY A 375 -0.84 -11.81 -15.45
CA GLY A 375 -1.93 -10.89 -15.81
C GLY A 375 -3.11 -11.60 -16.47
N TRP A 376 -2.84 -12.56 -17.36
CA TRP A 376 -3.90 -13.37 -17.96
C TRP A 376 -4.61 -14.25 -16.94
N ALA A 377 -3.85 -14.89 -16.04
CA ALA A 377 -4.42 -15.69 -14.96
C ALA A 377 -5.33 -14.85 -14.04
N TRP A 378 -4.86 -13.66 -13.63
CA TRP A 378 -5.66 -12.71 -12.85
C TRP A 378 -6.93 -12.30 -13.61
N ARG A 379 -6.80 -11.85 -14.87
CA ARG A 379 -7.92 -11.43 -15.71
C ARG A 379 -8.95 -12.56 -15.81
N ALA A 380 -8.49 -13.80 -16.03
CA ALA A 380 -9.34 -14.96 -16.19
C ALA A 380 -10.06 -15.32 -14.88
N PHE A 381 -9.34 -15.30 -13.76
CA PHE A 381 -9.90 -15.53 -12.43
C PHE A 381 -10.97 -14.50 -12.06
N ARG A 382 -10.70 -13.20 -12.31
CA ARG A 382 -11.64 -12.10 -12.07
C ARG A 382 -12.76 -12.00 -13.10
N ASN A 383 -12.63 -12.69 -14.24
CA ASN A 383 -13.55 -12.60 -15.38
C ASN A 383 -13.82 -11.15 -15.84
N THR A 384 -12.79 -10.29 -15.78
CA THR A 384 -12.91 -8.88 -16.15
C THR A 384 -12.84 -8.67 -17.66
N LYS A 385 -13.54 -7.63 -18.15
CA LYS A 385 -13.73 -7.32 -19.57
C LYS A 385 -13.49 -5.84 -19.92
N TRP A 386 -13.25 -5.01 -18.91
CA TRP A 386 -13.04 -3.56 -18.95
C TRP A 386 -12.48 -3.13 -17.58
N PRO A 387 -11.94 -1.90 -17.45
CA PRO A 387 -11.43 -1.40 -16.17
C PRO A 387 -12.45 -1.50 -15.03
N GLN A 388 -12.00 -1.84 -13.83
CA GLN A 388 -12.85 -2.12 -12.65
C GLN A 388 -13.95 -1.08 -12.37
N PHE A 389 -13.64 0.20 -12.59
CA PHE A 389 -14.52 1.32 -12.28
C PHE A 389 -15.37 1.81 -13.46
N TRP A 390 -15.31 1.12 -14.59
CA TRP A 390 -16.25 1.35 -15.69
C TRP A 390 -17.54 0.56 -15.44
N ARG A 391 -18.66 1.25 -15.43
CA ARG A 391 -20.00 0.69 -15.17
C ARG A 391 -20.75 0.58 -16.48
N PRO A 392 -21.08 -0.63 -16.97
CA PRO A 392 -21.78 -0.79 -18.24
C PRO A 392 -23.11 -0.01 -18.28
N ASP A 393 -23.33 0.77 -19.34
CA ASP A 393 -24.49 1.65 -19.50
C ASP A 393 -25.18 1.41 -20.85
N GLY A 394 -25.64 0.17 -21.05
CA GLY A 394 -26.33 -0.24 -22.28
C GLY A 394 -26.32 -1.75 -22.53
N PRO A 395 -26.80 -2.19 -23.70
CA PRO A 395 -26.76 -3.60 -24.09
C PRO A 395 -25.34 -4.15 -24.09
N GLN A 396 -25.19 -5.44 -23.82
CA GLN A 396 -23.90 -6.13 -23.85
C GLN A 396 -23.21 -5.93 -25.22
N GLY A 397 -21.92 -5.60 -25.21
CA GLY A 397 -21.13 -5.33 -26.42
C GLY A 397 -21.31 -3.93 -27.02
N SER A 398 -22.14 -3.06 -26.42
CA SER A 398 -22.28 -1.67 -26.88
C SER A 398 -21.06 -0.78 -26.57
N HIS A 399 -20.15 -1.25 -25.70
CA HIS A 399 -19.00 -0.49 -25.19
C HIS A 399 -19.38 0.88 -24.61
N ARG A 400 -20.57 0.98 -24.01
CA ARG A 400 -21.06 2.16 -23.29
C ARG A 400 -20.85 1.99 -21.80
N TYR A 401 -20.35 3.04 -21.15
CA TYR A 401 -19.99 3.00 -19.73
C TYR A 401 -20.36 4.32 -19.04
N LYS A 402 -20.52 4.25 -17.72
CA LYS A 402 -20.40 5.34 -16.75
C LYS A 402 -19.09 5.15 -15.98
N LEU A 403 -18.64 6.20 -15.30
CA LEU A 403 -17.44 6.16 -14.47
C LEU A 403 -17.82 6.16 -12.98
N ARG A 404 -17.42 5.12 -12.25
CA ARG A 404 -17.53 5.05 -10.78
C ARG A 404 -16.45 5.93 -10.15
N THR A 405 -16.84 6.99 -9.44
CA THR A 405 -15.97 7.72 -8.49
C THR A 405 -16.18 7.19 -7.07
N ILE A 406 -15.57 7.79 -6.05
CA ILE A 406 -15.71 7.35 -4.65
C ILE A 406 -17.19 7.40 -4.21
N PHE A 407 -17.91 8.48 -4.52
CA PHE A 407 -19.26 8.73 -4.01
C PHE A 407 -20.35 8.80 -5.08
N ASP A 408 -20.00 8.68 -6.37
CA ASP A 408 -20.98 8.79 -7.46
C ASP A 408 -20.70 7.83 -8.61
N GLU A 409 -21.68 7.73 -9.52
CA GLU A 409 -21.48 7.23 -10.88
C GLU A 409 -21.73 8.38 -11.86
N LEU A 410 -20.65 8.89 -12.43
CA LEU A 410 -20.69 10.00 -13.38
C LEU A 410 -20.92 9.49 -14.81
N PRO A 411 -21.45 10.33 -15.71
CA PRO A 411 -21.27 10.11 -17.14
C PRO A 411 -19.78 9.90 -17.45
N MET A 412 -19.47 9.07 -18.45
CA MET A 412 -18.09 8.72 -18.78
C MET A 412 -17.21 9.95 -19.01
N GLN A 413 -16.06 10.00 -18.34
CA GLN A 413 -15.07 11.08 -18.48
C GLN A 413 -13.94 10.59 -19.38
N TRP A 414 -14.08 10.75 -20.70
CA TRP A 414 -13.15 10.18 -21.69
C TRP A 414 -11.76 10.80 -21.65
N ASP A 415 -11.66 12.08 -21.26
CA ASP A 415 -10.41 12.83 -21.15
C ASP A 415 -9.72 12.68 -19.80
N TRP A 416 -10.33 12.01 -18.82
CA TRP A 416 -9.68 11.69 -17.54
C TRP A 416 -8.71 10.52 -17.69
N PRO A 417 -7.67 10.40 -16.85
CA PRO A 417 -6.81 9.24 -16.84
C PRO A 417 -7.62 7.96 -16.61
N VAL A 418 -7.22 6.88 -17.28
CA VAL A 418 -7.78 5.56 -17.01
C VAL A 418 -7.25 5.03 -15.68
N GLN A 419 -8.14 4.54 -14.82
CA GLN A 419 -7.77 3.90 -13.56
C GLN A 419 -7.69 2.38 -13.74
N VAL A 420 -6.49 1.81 -13.63
CA VAL A 420 -6.18 0.40 -13.94
C VAL A 420 -5.08 -0.14 -13.05
N ASN A 421 -4.96 -1.47 -12.96
CA ASN A 421 -3.79 -2.12 -12.35
C ASN A 421 -2.63 -2.28 -13.35
N LEU A 422 -1.46 -2.73 -12.88
CA LEU A 422 -0.28 -2.88 -13.73
C LEU A 422 -0.49 -3.91 -14.86
N HIS A 423 -1.22 -4.99 -14.61
CA HIS A 423 -1.46 -6.02 -15.63
C HIS A 423 -2.25 -5.45 -16.83
N GLU A 424 -3.27 -4.66 -16.56
CA GLU A 424 -4.07 -3.96 -17.57
C GLU A 424 -3.23 -2.91 -18.33
N ALA A 425 -2.41 -2.13 -17.61
CA ALA A 425 -1.51 -1.13 -18.20
C ALA A 425 -0.49 -1.77 -19.17
N GLN A 426 0.18 -2.85 -18.75
CA GLN A 426 1.11 -3.60 -19.59
C GLN A 426 0.42 -4.22 -20.80
N ALA A 427 -0.80 -4.73 -20.64
CA ALA A 427 -1.56 -5.29 -21.75
C ALA A 427 -1.96 -4.24 -22.78
N TYR A 428 -2.34 -3.04 -22.34
CA TYR A 428 -2.56 -1.91 -23.22
C TYR A 428 -1.30 -1.56 -24.01
N CYS A 429 -0.13 -1.48 -23.35
CA CYS A 429 1.13 -1.14 -24.00
C CYS A 429 1.44 -2.12 -25.15
N ARG A 430 1.31 -3.44 -24.92
CA ARG A 430 1.52 -4.46 -25.95
C ARG A 430 0.53 -4.36 -27.10
N TRP A 431 -0.75 -4.14 -26.80
CA TRP A 431 -1.76 -3.92 -27.84
C TRP A 431 -1.45 -2.69 -28.67
N LYS A 432 -1.12 -1.55 -28.05
CA LYS A 432 -0.83 -0.30 -28.75
C LYS A 432 0.42 -0.43 -29.61
N ASN A 433 1.44 -1.15 -29.14
CA ASN A 433 2.64 -1.44 -29.92
C ASN A 433 2.35 -2.22 -31.21
N GLU A 434 1.48 -3.24 -31.12
CA GLU A 434 1.00 -4.02 -32.27
C GLU A 434 0.13 -3.16 -33.19
N LYS A 435 -0.80 -2.39 -32.62
CA LYS A 435 -1.72 -1.50 -33.33
C LYS A 435 -0.98 -0.46 -34.17
N ASP A 436 0.08 0.13 -33.62
CA ASP A 436 0.88 1.15 -34.29
C ASP A 436 1.91 0.55 -35.26
N GLY A 437 2.12 -0.77 -35.25
CA GLY A 437 3.09 -1.45 -36.11
C GLY A 437 4.55 -1.19 -35.71
N ASN A 438 4.81 -0.73 -34.49
CA ASN A 438 6.12 -0.26 -34.03
C ASN A 438 7.04 -1.36 -33.49
N ALA A 439 6.58 -2.59 -33.36
CA ALA A 439 7.28 -3.67 -32.64
C ALA A 439 8.70 -4.01 -33.16
N LYS A 440 9.06 -3.56 -34.37
CA LYS A 440 10.41 -3.74 -34.94
C LYS A 440 11.39 -2.62 -34.59
N THR A 441 10.88 -1.45 -34.23
CA THR A 441 11.70 -0.25 -33.99
C THR A 441 11.64 0.19 -32.53
N GLU A 442 10.52 -0.06 -31.86
CA GLU A 442 10.28 0.36 -30.50
C GLU A 442 9.41 -0.64 -29.74
N PHE A 443 9.68 -0.72 -28.44
CA PHE A 443 8.91 -1.50 -27.49
C PHE A 443 8.15 -0.57 -26.57
N TYR A 444 6.83 -0.73 -26.50
CA TYR A 444 5.99 0.05 -25.60
C TYR A 444 5.85 -0.62 -24.24
N HIS A 445 6.01 0.16 -23.17
CA HIS A 445 5.87 -0.28 -21.79
C HIS A 445 5.40 0.88 -20.90
N VAL A 446 5.11 0.59 -19.62
CA VAL A 446 4.87 1.64 -18.62
C VAL A 446 6.20 2.27 -18.19
N THR A 447 6.19 3.41 -17.52
CA THR A 447 7.46 4.06 -17.10
C THR A 447 8.32 3.16 -16.21
N THR A 448 9.60 3.49 -16.07
CA THR A 448 10.41 3.02 -14.95
C THR A 448 10.59 4.15 -13.93
N GLU A 449 10.98 3.83 -12.70
CA GLU A 449 11.33 4.82 -11.67
C GLU A 449 12.38 5.83 -12.18
N PRO A 450 13.53 5.42 -12.77
CA PRO A 450 14.50 6.37 -13.30
C PRO A 450 14.00 7.14 -14.52
N MET A 451 13.15 6.55 -15.38
CA MET A 451 12.50 7.30 -16.47
C MET A 451 11.56 8.36 -15.92
N HIS A 452 10.75 8.04 -14.90
CA HIS A 452 9.87 8.99 -14.23
C HIS A 452 10.66 10.17 -13.66
N HIS A 453 11.84 9.92 -13.06
CA HIS A 453 12.75 10.99 -12.65
C HIS A 453 13.14 11.89 -13.83
N LEU A 454 13.49 11.33 -14.99
CA LEU A 454 13.84 12.14 -16.17
C LEU A 454 12.67 12.99 -16.71
N LEU A 455 11.41 12.63 -16.44
CA LEU A 455 10.24 13.41 -16.83
C LEU A 455 10.00 14.64 -15.95
N ARG A 456 10.60 14.70 -14.75
CA ARG A 456 10.42 15.80 -13.79
C ARG A 456 11.10 17.09 -14.26
N GLU A 457 10.69 18.21 -13.67
CA GLU A 457 11.39 19.48 -13.88
C GLU A 457 12.87 19.35 -13.46
N PRO A 458 13.82 20.02 -14.14
CA PRO A 458 15.24 19.95 -13.78
C PRO A 458 15.51 20.26 -12.31
N ARG A 459 14.78 21.20 -11.71
CA ARG A 459 14.89 21.55 -10.27
C ARG A 459 14.49 20.40 -9.34
N ASP A 460 13.52 19.57 -9.75
CA ASP A 460 13.02 18.45 -8.96
C ASP A 460 13.97 17.24 -8.99
N ARG A 461 15.05 17.33 -9.80
CA ARG A 461 16.11 16.33 -9.96
C ARG A 461 17.47 16.81 -9.45
N ALA A 462 17.53 18.01 -8.85
CA ALA A 462 18.78 18.58 -8.38
C ALA A 462 19.36 17.77 -7.22
N ASP A 463 20.67 17.52 -7.24
CA ASP A 463 21.37 16.80 -6.16
C ASP A 463 21.30 17.55 -4.82
N HIS A 464 21.14 18.88 -4.87
CA HIS A 464 20.96 19.76 -3.72
C HIS A 464 19.60 20.46 -3.82
N PRO A 465 18.51 19.79 -3.40
CA PRO A 465 17.17 20.34 -3.45
C PRO A 465 17.02 21.50 -2.46
N VAL A 466 16.34 22.57 -2.87
CA VAL A 466 15.98 23.68 -1.99
C VAL A 466 14.61 23.37 -1.36
N PRO A 467 14.49 23.19 -0.03
CA PRO A 467 13.23 22.80 0.60
C PRO A 467 12.07 23.76 0.31
N SER A 468 12.34 25.06 0.25
CA SER A 468 11.33 26.09 -0.08
C SER A 468 10.82 26.04 -1.52
N GLU A 469 11.42 25.22 -2.39
CA GLU A 469 10.95 24.98 -3.76
C GLU A 469 10.14 23.68 -3.87
N GLU A 470 10.11 22.85 -2.82
CA GLU A 470 9.30 21.64 -2.79
C GLU A 470 7.84 22.01 -2.57
N ALA A 471 6.98 21.67 -3.54
CA ALA A 471 5.59 22.13 -3.56
C ALA A 471 4.81 21.75 -2.29
N ILE A 472 5.05 20.56 -1.73
CA ILE A 472 4.36 20.09 -0.52
C ILE A 472 4.83 20.80 0.77
N LEU A 473 6.05 21.35 0.79
CA LEU A 473 6.55 22.17 1.90
C LEU A 473 6.19 23.65 1.73
N ALA A 474 6.07 24.11 0.49
CA ALA A 474 5.86 25.52 0.15
C ALA A 474 4.39 25.90 -0.11
N LEU A 475 3.43 24.99 0.10
CA LEU A 475 2.01 25.23 -0.12
C LEU A 475 1.50 26.37 0.80
N PRO A 476 1.06 27.52 0.26
CA PRO A 476 0.59 28.63 1.08
C PRO A 476 -0.71 28.30 1.81
N SER A 477 -0.87 28.85 3.02
CA SER A 477 -2.16 28.80 3.73
C SER A 477 -3.26 29.46 2.89
N GLY A 478 -4.43 28.81 2.80
CA GLY A 478 -5.55 29.29 1.98
C GLY A 478 -5.44 28.98 0.47
N ALA A 479 -4.41 28.24 0.03
CA ALA A 479 -4.27 27.77 -1.34
C ALA A 479 -4.39 26.24 -1.45
N THR A 480 -4.72 25.75 -2.64
CA THR A 480 -4.69 24.31 -2.96
C THR A 480 -3.48 24.00 -3.83
N MET A 481 -3.11 22.72 -3.94
CA MET A 481 -1.97 22.33 -4.76
C MET A 481 -2.21 22.65 -6.25
N THR A 482 -3.45 22.56 -6.71
CA THR A 482 -3.82 22.98 -8.07
C THR A 482 -3.55 24.46 -8.29
N THR A 483 -3.97 25.34 -7.38
CA THR A 483 -3.81 26.80 -7.57
C THR A 483 -2.37 27.27 -7.35
N SER A 484 -1.62 26.60 -6.47
CA SER A 484 -0.24 26.97 -6.14
C SER A 484 0.80 26.37 -7.08
N ALA A 485 0.65 25.10 -7.45
CA ALA A 485 1.67 24.35 -8.19
C ALA A 485 1.16 23.70 -9.49
N GLY A 486 -0.13 23.84 -9.81
CA GLY A 486 -0.73 23.20 -10.98
C GLY A 486 -0.70 21.67 -10.90
N ARG A 487 -0.83 21.09 -9.70
CA ARG A 487 -0.87 19.64 -9.49
C ARG A 487 -2.17 19.25 -8.79
N ASN A 488 -2.88 18.26 -9.33
CA ASN A 488 -4.04 17.70 -8.66
C ASN A 488 -3.59 16.66 -7.61
N THR A 489 -3.12 17.14 -6.46
CA THR A 489 -2.86 16.35 -5.22
C THR A 489 -3.46 17.09 -4.02
N ASN A 490 -3.22 16.59 -2.81
CA ASN A 490 -3.62 17.23 -1.55
C ASN A 490 -5.14 17.43 -1.42
N LEU A 491 -5.91 16.56 -2.06
CA LEU A 491 -7.35 16.69 -2.20
C LEU A 491 -7.74 18.07 -2.79
N SER A 492 -6.99 18.58 -3.76
CA SER A 492 -7.38 19.80 -4.48
C SER A 492 -8.73 19.62 -5.18
N TYR A 493 -8.98 18.41 -5.68
CA TYR A 493 -10.28 17.93 -6.13
C TYR A 493 -10.57 16.53 -5.56
N ALA A 494 -11.84 16.16 -5.49
CA ALA A 494 -12.30 14.83 -5.09
C ALA A 494 -12.34 13.81 -6.24
N SER A 495 -11.63 14.09 -7.32
CA SER A 495 -11.62 13.27 -8.52
C SER A 495 -10.34 13.47 -9.31
N PHE A 496 -10.13 12.58 -10.28
CA PHE A 496 -9.26 12.90 -11.41
C PHE A 496 -9.73 14.18 -12.14
N SER A 497 -8.82 14.75 -12.91
CA SER A 497 -9.05 15.83 -13.86
C SER A 497 -8.71 15.36 -15.28
N PRO A 498 -9.16 16.07 -16.33
CA PRO A 498 -8.70 15.81 -17.70
C PRO A 498 -7.17 15.79 -17.77
N VAL A 499 -6.61 14.88 -18.54
CA VAL A 499 -5.15 14.67 -18.64
C VAL A 499 -4.39 15.88 -19.22
N ASP A 500 -5.12 16.84 -19.79
CA ASP A 500 -4.61 18.11 -20.32
C ASP A 500 -4.98 19.34 -19.46
N ALA A 501 -5.65 19.16 -18.32
CA ALA A 501 -6.14 20.26 -17.48
C ALA A 501 -5.01 20.95 -16.71
N MET A 502 -4.08 20.19 -16.13
CA MET A 502 -2.93 20.73 -15.41
C MET A 502 -1.84 21.20 -16.39
N PRO A 503 -1.11 22.28 -16.10
CA PRO A 503 -0.09 22.80 -17.00
C PRO A 503 1.01 21.78 -17.31
N ALA A 504 1.53 21.82 -18.53
CA ALA A 504 2.73 21.06 -18.87
C ALA A 504 3.96 21.69 -18.20
N ASN A 505 4.88 20.83 -17.80
CA ASN A 505 6.19 21.23 -17.32
C ASN A 505 7.08 21.74 -18.47
N SER A 506 8.29 22.22 -18.18
CA SER A 506 9.22 22.77 -19.18
C SER A 506 9.64 21.79 -20.28
N LEU A 507 9.44 20.48 -20.05
CA LEU A 507 9.71 19.39 -21.00
C LEU A 507 8.47 19.00 -21.82
N GLY A 508 7.31 19.58 -21.55
CA GLY A 508 6.05 19.31 -22.23
C GLY A 508 5.20 18.19 -21.61
N PHE A 509 5.59 17.63 -20.46
CA PHE A 509 4.83 16.60 -19.76
C PHE A 509 3.81 17.21 -18.79
N ARG A 510 2.60 16.67 -18.79
CA ARG A 510 1.52 16.97 -17.83
C ARG A 510 1.37 15.82 -16.84
N ASP A 511 0.89 16.10 -15.63
CA ASP A 511 0.62 15.08 -14.61
C ASP A 511 1.82 14.13 -14.37
N VAL A 512 3.03 14.69 -14.31
CA VAL A 512 4.19 13.95 -13.76
C VAL A 512 3.99 13.77 -12.25
N PHE A 513 3.41 14.78 -11.59
CA PHE A 513 2.94 14.70 -10.21
C PHE A 513 1.45 14.99 -10.15
N GLY A 514 0.72 14.16 -9.41
CA GLY A 514 -0.71 14.27 -9.19
C GLY A 514 -1.59 13.73 -10.30
N ASN A 515 -2.88 14.00 -10.13
CA ASN A 515 -4.00 13.40 -10.86
C ASN A 515 -4.11 11.90 -10.57
N ALA A 516 -3.18 11.08 -11.07
CA ALA A 516 -3.14 9.64 -10.81
C ALA A 516 -1.70 9.15 -10.60
N TRP A 517 -1.54 8.17 -9.70
CA TRP A 517 -0.31 7.40 -9.60
C TRP A 517 0.05 6.75 -10.94
N GLN A 518 1.33 6.64 -11.23
CA GLN A 518 1.85 6.00 -12.44
C GLN A 518 2.50 4.67 -12.11
N TRP A 519 1.94 3.58 -12.64
CA TRP A 519 2.58 2.25 -12.55
C TRP A 519 3.95 2.23 -13.21
N CYS A 520 4.92 1.62 -12.53
CA CYS A 520 6.27 1.40 -13.03
C CYS A 520 6.57 -0.09 -13.27
N GLU A 521 7.49 -0.39 -14.19
CA GLU A 521 8.03 -1.74 -14.38
C GLU A 521 8.86 -2.22 -13.18
N ASP A 522 9.36 -1.29 -12.38
CA ASP A 522 10.24 -1.54 -11.24
C ASP A 522 9.54 -2.35 -10.15
N ASN A 523 10.24 -3.37 -9.66
CA ASN A 523 9.86 -4.00 -8.41
C ASN A 523 10.42 -3.22 -7.23
N MET A 524 9.71 -3.25 -6.10
CA MET A 524 10.18 -2.62 -4.88
C MET A 524 11.50 -3.24 -4.44
N SER A 525 12.49 -2.39 -4.17
CA SER A 525 13.83 -2.80 -3.77
C SER A 525 14.50 -1.73 -2.93
N ALA A 526 15.42 -2.19 -2.06
CA ALA A 526 16.26 -1.32 -1.26
C ALA A 526 17.22 -0.52 -2.15
N LEU A 527 17.37 0.77 -1.87
CA LEU A 527 18.49 1.55 -2.42
C LEU A 527 19.78 1.19 -1.66
N PRO A 528 20.97 1.29 -2.29
CA PRO A 528 22.24 1.19 -1.58
C PRO A 528 22.29 2.18 -0.41
N GLY A 529 22.56 1.68 0.79
CA GLY A 529 22.54 2.48 2.02
C GLY A 529 21.18 2.52 2.74
N PHE A 530 20.15 1.84 2.24
CA PHE A 530 18.89 1.61 2.94
C PHE A 530 19.13 1.09 4.37
N GLN A 531 18.40 1.66 5.32
CA GLN A 531 18.37 1.21 6.70
C GLN A 531 16.92 1.13 7.16
N VAL A 532 16.56 -0.01 7.73
CA VAL A 532 15.24 -0.23 8.31
C VAL A 532 15.04 0.70 9.50
N HIS A 533 13.89 1.37 9.57
CA HIS A 533 13.59 2.22 10.71
C HIS A 533 13.29 1.37 11.97
N PRO A 534 13.95 1.59 13.12
CA PRO A 534 13.95 0.64 14.25
C PRO A 534 12.59 0.44 14.93
N ILE A 535 11.67 1.41 14.84
CA ILE A 535 10.32 1.30 15.42
C ILE A 535 9.26 0.84 14.40
N TYR A 536 9.64 0.58 13.14
CA TYR A 536 8.72 0.11 12.11
C TYR A 536 9.45 -0.77 11.08
N ASP A 537 9.90 -1.94 11.53
CA ASP A 537 10.76 -2.84 10.76
C ASP A 537 10.07 -3.67 9.69
N ASP A 538 8.73 -3.72 9.72
CA ASP A 538 7.88 -4.47 8.82
C ASP A 538 7.14 -3.61 7.77
N PHE A 539 7.45 -2.31 7.66
CA PHE A 539 6.85 -1.43 6.64
C PHE A 539 7.30 -1.79 5.22
N THR A 540 8.61 -1.75 4.94
CA THR A 540 9.12 -1.94 3.56
C THR A 540 9.74 -3.32 3.35
N VAL A 541 10.48 -3.85 4.33
CA VAL A 541 11.31 -5.06 4.15
C VAL A 541 10.53 -6.26 3.59
N PRO A 542 9.30 -6.55 4.04
CA PRO A 542 8.51 -7.66 3.49
C PRO A 542 8.23 -7.55 1.99
N CYS A 543 8.28 -6.34 1.44
CA CYS A 543 7.92 -6.06 0.05
C CYS A 543 9.11 -6.10 -0.92
N PHE A 544 10.32 -6.38 -0.42
CA PHE A 544 11.49 -6.69 -1.25
C PHE A 544 11.48 -8.15 -1.75
N ASP A 545 10.30 -8.59 -2.22
CA ASP A 545 10.01 -9.97 -2.62
C ASP A 545 10.03 -10.18 -4.15
N GLY A 546 10.10 -9.10 -4.93
CA GLY A 546 10.00 -9.12 -6.39
C GLY A 546 8.59 -9.29 -6.92
N GLU A 547 7.58 -9.14 -6.07
CA GLU A 547 6.18 -9.29 -6.42
C GLU A 547 5.36 -8.01 -6.17
N HIS A 548 5.97 -7.00 -5.52
CA HIS A 548 5.44 -5.63 -5.45
C HIS A 548 6.10 -4.74 -6.51
N ASN A 549 5.29 -3.92 -7.16
CA ASN A 549 5.72 -2.96 -8.18
C ASN A 549 5.59 -1.54 -7.67
N ILE A 550 6.52 -0.69 -8.07
CA ILE A 550 6.56 0.71 -7.69
C ILE A 550 5.47 1.50 -8.43
N ILE A 551 4.85 2.44 -7.73
CA ILE A 551 4.03 3.50 -8.31
C ILE A 551 4.65 4.86 -7.97
N MET A 552 4.61 5.80 -8.91
CA MET A 552 5.23 7.13 -8.76
C MET A 552 4.25 8.27 -9.05
N GLY A 553 4.48 9.44 -8.44
CA GLY A 553 3.84 10.71 -8.83
C GLY A 553 2.63 11.14 -8.00
N GLY A 554 1.97 10.26 -7.24
CA GLY A 554 0.79 10.61 -6.44
C GLY A 554 -0.51 10.72 -7.24
N SER A 555 -1.64 10.57 -6.55
CA SER A 555 -2.99 10.80 -7.08
C SER A 555 -3.63 12.08 -6.53
N PHE A 556 -4.87 12.37 -6.93
CA PHE A 556 -5.67 13.44 -6.35
C PHE A 556 -5.91 13.29 -4.82
N MET A 557 -5.89 12.06 -4.30
CA MET A 557 -6.02 11.77 -2.87
C MET A 557 -4.69 11.81 -2.10
N SER A 558 -3.56 11.70 -2.80
CA SER A 558 -2.23 11.72 -2.20
C SER A 558 -1.95 13.03 -1.49
N SER A 559 -1.34 12.97 -0.31
CA SER A 559 -1.04 14.12 0.54
C SER A 559 0.16 13.85 1.45
N GLY A 560 0.85 14.89 1.90
CA GLY A 560 2.07 14.74 2.70
C GLY A 560 3.15 13.96 1.96
N ASP A 561 3.82 13.06 2.65
CA ASP A 561 4.79 12.14 2.08
C ASP A 561 4.12 10.99 1.29
N ASN A 562 2.83 10.71 1.55
CA ASN A 562 2.04 9.79 0.73
C ASN A 562 1.70 10.41 -0.64
N GLY A 563 2.68 10.41 -1.55
CA GLY A 563 2.52 10.71 -2.98
C GLY A 563 2.52 12.18 -3.39
N ALA A 564 2.32 13.12 -2.46
CA ALA A 564 2.47 14.55 -2.76
C ALA A 564 3.93 15.03 -2.68
N SER A 565 4.75 14.37 -1.85
CA SER A 565 6.21 14.47 -1.85
C SER A 565 6.82 13.91 -3.13
N LYS A 566 7.81 14.60 -3.71
CA LYS A 566 8.54 14.06 -4.87
C LYS A 566 9.40 12.83 -4.55
N TYR A 567 9.65 12.54 -3.27
CA TYR A 567 10.47 11.42 -2.82
C TYR A 567 9.68 10.13 -2.61
N ALA A 568 8.35 10.21 -2.61
CA ALA A 568 7.46 9.09 -2.35
C ALA A 568 7.79 7.86 -3.22
N ARG A 569 8.10 6.72 -2.58
CA ARG A 569 8.31 5.42 -3.23
C ARG A 569 7.32 4.39 -2.67
N TYR A 570 6.15 4.32 -3.27
CA TYR A 570 5.12 3.35 -2.88
C TYR A 570 5.11 2.14 -3.78
N HIS A 571 4.63 1.03 -3.23
CA HIS A 571 4.67 -0.25 -3.89
C HIS A 571 3.43 -1.07 -3.57
N PHE A 572 2.91 -1.74 -4.59
CA PHE A 572 1.73 -2.58 -4.47
C PHE A 572 1.86 -3.81 -5.33
N ARG A 573 1.12 -4.86 -4.97
CA ARG A 573 0.94 -6.01 -5.86
C ARG A 573 0.33 -5.53 -7.19
N PRO A 574 0.75 -6.08 -8.34
CA PRO A 574 0.37 -5.60 -9.66
C PRO A 574 -1.12 -5.77 -10.01
N HIS A 575 -1.86 -6.49 -9.17
CA HIS A 575 -3.30 -6.74 -9.33
C HIS A 575 -4.18 -5.88 -8.43
N PHE A 576 -3.61 -5.15 -7.46
CA PHE A 576 -4.38 -4.23 -6.64
C PHE A 576 -4.73 -2.97 -7.42
N PHE A 577 -5.95 -2.49 -7.21
CA PHE A 577 -6.35 -1.19 -7.70
C PHE A 577 -5.87 -0.12 -6.72
N GLN A 578 -5.37 0.97 -7.27
CA GLN A 578 -5.04 2.20 -6.58
C GLN A 578 -5.71 3.34 -7.36
N HIS A 579 -5.59 4.58 -6.90
CA HIS A 579 -5.87 5.76 -7.75
C HIS A 579 -4.76 5.95 -8.79
N ALA A 580 -4.53 4.89 -9.57
CA ALA A 580 -3.40 4.72 -10.47
C ALA A 580 -3.85 4.51 -11.91
N GLY A 581 -3.14 5.18 -12.81
CA GLY A 581 -3.13 4.93 -14.24
C GLY A 581 -1.70 4.61 -14.69
N PHE A 582 -1.36 5.04 -15.89
CA PHE A 582 -0.01 4.85 -16.42
C PHE A 582 0.29 5.83 -17.54
N ARG A 583 1.58 5.96 -17.85
CA ARG A 583 2.12 6.68 -18.99
C ARG A 583 2.72 5.70 -19.97
N LEU A 584 2.51 5.94 -21.26
CA LEU A 584 3.10 5.11 -22.31
C LEU A 584 4.53 5.56 -22.57
N VAL A 585 5.47 4.64 -22.49
CA VAL A 585 6.88 4.84 -22.85
C VAL A 585 7.22 3.94 -24.03
N ALA A 586 8.04 4.46 -24.95
CA ALA A 586 8.59 3.73 -26.07
C ALA A 586 10.12 3.73 -25.98
N SER A 587 10.70 2.54 -25.82
CA SER A 587 12.15 2.34 -25.81
C SER A 587 12.61 1.73 -27.13
N PRO A 588 13.78 2.12 -27.67
CA PRO A 588 14.27 1.63 -28.95
C PRO A 588 14.55 0.12 -28.90
N VAL A 589 14.28 -0.56 -30.02
CA VAL A 589 14.60 -1.98 -30.21
C VAL A 589 15.83 -2.10 -31.09
N GLU A 590 16.84 -2.82 -30.60
CA GLU A 590 18.07 -3.12 -31.31
C GLU A 590 18.35 -4.62 -31.27
N ASN A 591 18.43 -5.29 -32.41
CA ASN A 591 18.71 -6.72 -32.49
C ASN A 591 17.76 -7.60 -31.64
N ASP A 592 16.45 -7.35 -31.74
CA ASP A 592 15.40 -8.01 -30.93
C ASP A 592 15.62 -7.86 -29.42
N ARG A 593 16.25 -6.77 -28.98
CA ARG A 593 16.51 -6.46 -27.58
C ARG A 593 16.08 -5.03 -27.28
N VAL A 594 15.52 -4.82 -26.10
CA VAL A 594 15.24 -3.49 -25.54
C VAL A 594 15.95 -3.36 -24.19
N GLU A 595 16.55 -2.21 -23.93
CA GLU A 595 17.12 -1.88 -22.64
C GLU A 595 16.04 -1.24 -21.75
N ILE A 596 15.77 -1.84 -20.59
CA ILE A 596 14.82 -1.30 -19.59
C ILE A 596 15.56 -1.14 -18.26
N MET A 597 15.98 0.09 -18.00
CA MET A 597 16.68 0.46 -16.76
C MET A 597 15.68 0.63 -15.61
N THR A 598 15.83 -0.18 -14.55
CA THR A 598 15.01 -0.12 -13.33
C THR A 598 15.86 0.11 -12.09
N SER A 599 15.26 0.67 -11.04
CA SER A 599 15.87 0.88 -9.73
C SER A 599 16.20 -0.42 -9.03
N CYS A 600 15.52 -1.53 -9.34
CA CYS A 600 15.79 -2.85 -8.76
C CYS A 600 16.99 -3.60 -9.39
N LEU A 601 17.58 -3.11 -10.48
CA LEU A 601 18.77 -3.74 -11.09
C LEU A 601 19.92 -3.83 -10.11
N ASN A 602 20.44 -5.02 -9.82
CA ASN A 602 21.53 -5.21 -8.85
C ASN A 602 21.19 -4.68 -7.44
N ALA A 603 19.94 -4.81 -7.00
CA ALA A 603 19.54 -4.47 -5.63
C ALA A 603 20.46 -5.16 -4.58
N PRO A 604 20.86 -4.46 -3.51
CA PRO A 604 21.86 -4.96 -2.55
C PRO A 604 21.31 -6.03 -1.59
N PRO A 605 22.10 -7.05 -1.19
CA PRO A 605 21.79 -7.93 -0.05
C PRO A 605 21.85 -7.16 1.29
N PRO A 606 21.30 -7.67 2.42
CA PRO A 606 20.65 -8.98 2.61
C PRO A 606 19.16 -8.99 2.24
N HIS A 607 18.59 -7.84 1.91
CA HIS A 607 17.15 -7.66 1.64
C HIS A 607 16.72 -8.17 0.26
N THR A 608 17.57 -8.92 -0.43
CA THR A 608 17.23 -9.66 -1.65
C THR A 608 16.91 -11.09 -1.26
N VAL A 609 15.64 -11.45 -1.25
CA VAL A 609 15.22 -12.83 -0.94
C VAL A 609 15.47 -13.72 -2.18
N VAL A 610 16.74 -14.04 -2.47
CA VAL A 610 17.22 -14.83 -3.62
C VAL A 610 16.89 -14.19 -4.98
N LYS A 611 17.75 -13.27 -5.46
CA LYS A 611 17.75 -12.61 -6.79
C LYS A 611 16.40 -12.61 -7.55
N PRO A 612 15.30 -12.06 -7.00
CA PRO A 612 14.07 -11.93 -7.76
C PRO A 612 14.18 -10.79 -8.79
N PHE A 613 15.16 -9.91 -8.59
CA PHE A 613 15.39 -8.74 -9.41
C PHE A 613 16.31 -9.03 -10.58
N ARG A 614 16.06 -8.32 -11.69
CA ARG A 614 16.88 -8.42 -12.89
C ARG A 614 18.34 -8.10 -12.57
N THR A 615 19.26 -8.86 -13.16
CA THR A 615 20.70 -8.59 -13.11
C THR A 615 21.22 -7.95 -14.41
N THR A 616 20.33 -7.78 -15.39
CA THR A 616 20.61 -7.14 -16.67
C THR A 616 19.44 -6.24 -17.05
N PRO A 617 19.70 -5.06 -17.64
CA PRO A 617 18.64 -4.23 -18.19
C PRO A 617 18.08 -4.77 -19.51
N ASP A 618 18.79 -5.71 -20.15
CA ASP A 618 18.41 -6.26 -21.45
C ASP A 618 17.17 -7.16 -21.34
N VAL A 619 16.13 -6.80 -22.10
CA VAL A 619 14.95 -7.62 -22.34
C VAL A 619 14.95 -8.07 -23.79
N PHE A 620 15.04 -9.37 -24.02
CA PHE A 620 15.00 -9.93 -25.36
C PHE A 620 13.56 -10.18 -25.80
N LEU A 621 13.23 -9.64 -26.97
CA LEU A 621 11.95 -9.81 -27.65
C LEU A 621 11.98 -11.14 -28.43
N ASN A 622 10.81 -11.74 -28.63
CA ASN A 622 10.62 -12.92 -29.49
C ASN A 622 11.47 -14.17 -29.15
N GLN A 623 12.08 -14.25 -27.97
CA GLN A 623 12.71 -15.50 -27.56
C GLN A 623 11.65 -16.61 -27.47
N PRO A 624 11.91 -17.81 -28.03
CA PRO A 624 11.01 -18.93 -27.85
C PRO A 624 10.86 -19.12 -26.34
N LEU A 625 9.61 -19.10 -25.86
CA LEU A 625 9.28 -19.34 -24.47
C LEU A 625 9.82 -20.73 -24.10
N GLY A 626 11.07 -20.81 -23.61
CA GLY A 626 11.39 -21.74 -22.54
C GLY A 626 10.27 -21.53 -21.53
N SER A 627 9.52 -22.58 -21.24
CA SER A 627 8.24 -22.43 -20.58
C SER A 627 8.44 -21.59 -19.30
N VAL A 628 7.94 -20.36 -19.31
CA VAL A 628 8.01 -19.45 -18.14
C VAL A 628 7.30 -20.09 -16.95
N PHE A 629 6.35 -21.00 -17.21
CA PHE A 629 5.77 -21.86 -16.21
C PHE A 629 6.80 -22.84 -15.62
N LEU A 630 7.69 -23.41 -16.42
CA LEU A 630 8.78 -24.27 -15.95
C LEU A 630 9.89 -23.49 -15.26
N GLU A 631 10.31 -22.34 -15.77
CA GLU A 631 11.26 -21.48 -15.04
C GLU A 631 10.68 -21.01 -13.71
N LYS A 632 9.39 -20.62 -13.67
CA LYS A 632 8.70 -20.26 -12.42
C LYS A 632 8.42 -21.45 -11.52
N LEU A 633 8.17 -22.65 -12.05
CA LEU A 633 8.05 -23.87 -11.24
C LEU A 633 9.39 -24.31 -10.70
N GLU A 634 10.48 -24.13 -11.45
CA GLU A 634 11.84 -24.37 -10.99
C GLU A 634 12.23 -23.34 -9.93
N GLN A 635 11.90 -22.06 -10.13
CA GLN A 635 12.05 -21.03 -9.10
C GLN A 635 11.17 -21.31 -7.88
N GLN A 636 9.89 -21.66 -8.04
CA GLN A 636 8.99 -22.00 -6.94
C GLN A 636 9.42 -23.28 -6.22
N ALA A 637 9.86 -24.31 -6.95
CA ALA A 637 10.44 -25.52 -6.37
C ALA A 637 11.74 -25.20 -5.65
N SER A 638 12.58 -24.29 -6.15
CA SER A 638 13.80 -23.84 -5.47
C SER A 638 13.53 -22.93 -4.25
N THR A 639 12.38 -22.27 -4.19
CA THR A 639 12.01 -21.32 -3.11
C THR A 639 11.02 -21.90 -2.09
N GLN A 640 10.31 -22.99 -2.38
CA GLN A 640 9.43 -23.68 -1.40
C GLN A 640 10.20 -24.51 -0.36
N TRP A 641 11.52 -24.66 -0.48
CA TRP A 641 12.36 -25.18 0.61
C TRP A 641 12.45 -24.20 1.80
N ARG A 642 12.04 -22.93 1.63
CA ARG A 642 12.09 -21.86 2.65
C ARG A 642 11.24 -22.15 3.89
N ASP A 643 10.16 -22.92 3.74
CA ASP A 643 9.32 -23.31 4.88
C ASP A 643 10.07 -24.22 5.87
N PHE A 644 11.21 -24.80 5.46
CA PHE A 644 12.00 -25.72 6.27
C PHE A 644 13.34 -25.13 6.72
N SER A 645 13.91 -24.19 5.98
CA SER A 645 15.31 -23.72 6.11
C SER A 645 15.55 -22.27 6.60
N PRO A 646 14.67 -21.56 7.34
CA PRO A 646 15.02 -20.21 7.79
C PRO A 646 16.32 -20.20 8.61
N GLY A 647 17.38 -19.60 8.04
CA GLY A 647 18.69 -19.49 8.69
C GLY A 647 19.58 -20.75 8.63
N PHE A 648 19.26 -21.76 7.82
CA PHE A 648 20.07 -22.99 7.70
C PHE A 648 20.27 -23.39 6.24
N ASP A 649 21.47 -23.87 5.91
CA ASP A 649 21.69 -24.61 4.67
C ASP A 649 20.88 -25.92 4.70
N SER A 650 20.22 -26.27 3.60
CA SER A 650 19.43 -27.50 3.50
C SER A 650 19.83 -28.35 2.30
N ILE A 651 19.85 -29.67 2.47
CA ILE A 651 20.09 -30.64 1.40
C ILE A 651 18.91 -31.59 1.27
N VAL A 652 18.52 -31.86 0.02
CA VAL A 652 17.39 -32.71 -0.33
C VAL A 652 17.89 -34.11 -0.67
N ILE A 653 17.39 -35.10 0.06
CA ILE A 653 17.63 -36.51 -0.18
C ILE A 653 16.47 -37.06 -1.01
N SER A 654 16.79 -37.33 -2.26
CA SER A 654 15.94 -38.03 -3.22
C SER A 654 16.49 -39.44 -3.44
N PRO A 655 15.73 -40.36 -4.06
CA PRO A 655 16.23 -41.70 -4.39
C PRO A 655 17.50 -41.73 -5.26
N SER A 656 17.88 -40.60 -5.89
CA SER A 656 19.11 -40.45 -6.69
C SER A 656 20.29 -39.84 -5.92
N SER A 657 20.11 -39.41 -4.67
CA SER A 657 21.18 -38.79 -3.87
C SER A 657 22.19 -39.83 -3.38
N SER A 658 23.48 -39.50 -3.34
CA SER A 658 24.52 -40.44 -2.87
C SER A 658 24.61 -40.49 -1.34
N SER A 659 24.97 -41.64 -0.77
CA SER A 659 25.14 -41.79 0.68
C SER A 659 26.23 -40.90 1.28
N THR A 660 27.23 -40.53 0.48
CA THR A 660 28.34 -39.64 0.89
C THR A 660 27.88 -38.20 1.05
N GLU A 661 27.07 -37.68 0.12
CA GLU A 661 26.54 -36.29 0.19
C GLU A 661 25.67 -36.07 1.43
N ILE A 662 24.90 -37.10 1.82
CA ILE A 662 24.04 -37.08 3.01
C ILE A 662 24.87 -36.94 4.29
N ALA A 663 25.96 -37.71 4.40
CA ALA A 663 26.82 -37.69 5.58
C ALA A 663 27.60 -36.37 5.71
N GLU A 664 28.07 -35.80 4.59
CA GLU A 664 28.76 -34.51 4.58
C GLU A 664 27.82 -33.34 4.95
N ALA A 665 26.58 -33.36 4.45
CA ALA A 665 25.56 -32.39 4.78
C ALA A 665 25.25 -32.39 6.28
N ALA A 666 24.99 -33.57 6.84
CA ALA A 666 24.74 -33.76 8.26
C ALA A 666 25.93 -33.31 9.13
N ALA A 667 27.17 -33.53 8.68
CA ALA A 667 28.36 -33.09 9.41
C ALA A 667 28.53 -31.57 9.47
N ARG A 668 27.99 -30.83 8.50
CA ARG A 668 28.02 -29.35 8.45
C ARG A 668 26.88 -28.68 9.23
N GLY A 669 26.01 -29.46 9.86
CA GLY A 669 24.83 -28.94 10.58
C GLY A 669 23.70 -28.51 9.65
N ALA A 670 23.72 -28.93 8.38
CA ALA A 670 22.66 -28.64 7.43
C ALA A 670 21.36 -29.38 7.80
N LEU A 671 20.22 -28.81 7.42
CA LEU A 671 18.93 -29.47 7.49
C LEU A 671 18.81 -30.50 6.37
N VAL A 672 18.54 -31.75 6.72
CA VAL A 672 18.46 -32.87 5.79
C VAL A 672 16.99 -33.17 5.47
N VAL A 673 16.51 -32.86 4.27
CA VAL A 673 15.10 -33.03 3.87
C VAL A 673 14.95 -34.26 2.99
N VAL A 674 14.17 -35.26 3.43
CA VAL A 674 14.12 -36.61 2.85
C VAL A 674 12.75 -36.87 2.25
N GLU A 675 12.69 -37.31 0.98
CA GLU A 675 11.44 -37.81 0.38
C GLU A 675 10.91 -39.04 1.14
N GLU A 676 9.62 -39.07 1.46
CA GLU A 676 8.97 -40.21 2.13
C GLU A 676 9.21 -41.50 1.31
N GLY A 677 9.81 -42.51 1.96
CA GLY A 677 10.20 -43.77 1.32
C GLY A 677 11.69 -43.93 1.02
N VAL A 678 12.52 -42.91 1.24
CA VAL A 678 13.98 -43.04 1.24
C VAL A 678 14.46 -43.43 2.64
N GLU A 679 15.14 -44.57 2.78
CA GLU A 679 15.73 -44.99 4.06
C GLU A 679 16.95 -44.11 4.40
N VAL A 680 16.87 -43.42 5.53
CA VAL A 680 18.00 -42.68 6.12
C VAL A 680 18.29 -43.28 7.48
N ASP A 681 19.53 -43.72 7.70
CA ASP A 681 20.00 -44.19 9.00
C ASP A 681 20.26 -42.99 9.94
N ALA A 682 19.16 -42.38 10.38
CA ALA A 682 19.18 -41.20 11.24
C ALA A 682 19.93 -41.47 12.55
N ALA A 683 19.92 -42.71 13.04
CA ALA A 683 20.64 -43.11 14.24
C ALA A 683 22.16 -43.11 14.03
N ALA A 684 22.66 -43.66 12.91
CA ALA A 684 24.08 -43.62 12.59
C ALA A 684 24.61 -42.20 12.33
N LEU A 685 23.76 -41.30 11.81
CA LEU A 685 24.13 -39.93 11.49
C LEU A 685 23.89 -38.92 12.63
N GLY A 686 23.27 -39.36 13.74
CA GLY A 686 22.94 -38.51 14.88
C GLY A 686 21.88 -37.45 14.57
N LEU A 687 20.93 -37.76 13.68
CA LEU A 687 19.90 -36.85 13.20
C LEU A 687 18.59 -37.04 13.99
N THR A 688 17.91 -35.93 14.31
CA THR A 688 16.57 -35.89 14.91
C THR A 688 15.58 -35.24 13.95
N LEU A 689 14.35 -35.76 13.90
CA LEU A 689 13.28 -35.24 13.05
C LEU A 689 12.78 -33.90 13.59
N VAL A 690 12.72 -32.88 12.74
CA VAL A 690 12.36 -31.50 13.11
C VAL A 690 11.01 -31.08 12.52
N LYS A 691 10.68 -31.53 11.30
CA LYS A 691 9.44 -31.13 10.62
C LYS A 691 9.02 -32.14 9.54
N GLU A 692 7.71 -32.29 9.34
CA GLU A 692 7.11 -33.05 8.24
C GLU A 692 6.34 -32.09 7.31
N GLY A 693 6.27 -32.41 6.01
CA GLY A 693 5.41 -31.66 5.08
C GLY A 693 5.34 -32.27 3.69
N VAL A 694 4.96 -31.46 2.70
CA VAL A 694 4.82 -31.86 1.29
C VAL A 694 5.52 -30.86 0.38
N LEU A 695 6.16 -31.34 -0.68
CA LEU A 695 6.91 -30.55 -1.66
C LEU A 695 6.57 -30.96 -3.10
N PRO A 696 6.61 -30.04 -4.06
CA PRO A 696 6.43 -30.38 -5.48
C PRO A 696 7.68 -31.07 -6.03
N LYS A 697 7.50 -32.26 -6.59
CA LYS A 697 8.49 -33.02 -7.36
C LYS A 697 8.19 -32.86 -8.85
N ILE A 698 9.22 -32.50 -9.61
CA ILE A 698 9.14 -32.28 -11.05
C ILE A 698 9.77 -33.48 -11.75
N GLU A 699 8.97 -34.27 -12.46
CA GLU A 699 9.42 -35.39 -13.29
C GLU A 699 9.68 -34.87 -14.72
N LYS A 700 10.92 -35.02 -15.20
CA LYS A 700 11.36 -34.62 -16.54
C LYS A 700 11.50 -35.82 -17.47
N GLU A 701 11.23 -35.60 -18.76
CA GLU A 701 11.60 -36.48 -19.86
C GLU A 701 12.43 -35.65 -20.85
N SER A 702 13.77 -35.84 -20.84
CA SER A 702 14.72 -34.95 -21.51
C SER A 702 14.65 -33.49 -20.98
N ALA A 703 14.47 -32.50 -21.86
CA ALA A 703 14.34 -31.09 -21.47
C ALA A 703 12.91 -30.69 -21.06
N ASP A 704 11.93 -31.57 -21.27
CA ASP A 704 10.51 -31.29 -21.05
C ASP A 704 10.03 -31.85 -19.71
N VAL A 705 9.20 -31.08 -19.01
CA VAL A 705 8.53 -31.55 -17.79
C VAL A 705 7.32 -32.39 -18.16
N ARG A 706 7.34 -33.64 -17.69
CA ARG A 706 6.29 -34.64 -17.92
C ARG A 706 5.18 -34.56 -16.87
N ARG A 707 5.54 -34.30 -15.61
CA ARG A 707 4.60 -34.29 -14.48
C ARG A 707 5.13 -33.47 -13.30
N VAL A 708 4.23 -32.79 -12.59
CA VAL A 708 4.48 -32.23 -11.26
C VAL A 708 3.60 -32.98 -10.26
N SER A 709 4.18 -33.51 -9.18
CA SER A 709 3.47 -34.24 -8.12
C SER A 709 3.86 -33.71 -6.75
N MET A 710 2.96 -33.71 -5.77
CA MET A 710 3.32 -33.37 -4.38
C MET A 710 3.84 -34.63 -3.68
N VAL A 711 5.08 -34.60 -3.23
CA VAL A 711 5.71 -35.67 -2.44
C VAL A 711 5.82 -35.26 -0.99
N LYS A 712 5.56 -36.20 -0.08
CA LYS A 712 5.80 -35.95 1.35
C LYS A 712 7.29 -35.97 1.64
N VAL A 713 7.70 -35.13 2.58
CA VAL A 713 9.09 -35.03 3.02
C VAL A 713 9.22 -34.95 4.54
N LEU A 714 10.36 -35.42 5.04
CA LEU A 714 10.76 -35.42 6.44
C LEU A 714 12.07 -34.63 6.59
N ALA A 715 12.10 -33.59 7.43
CA ALA A 715 13.28 -32.76 7.66
C ALA A 715 13.98 -33.14 8.96
N TRP A 716 15.26 -33.47 8.89
CA TRP A 716 16.09 -33.97 9.98
C TRP A 716 17.26 -33.03 10.26
N ARG A 717 17.73 -32.97 11.50
CA ARG A 717 18.87 -32.13 11.91
C ARG A 717 19.76 -32.87 12.88
N LYS A 718 21.07 -32.64 12.80
CA LYS A 718 22.02 -33.13 13.81
C LYS A 718 21.87 -32.30 15.09
N GLU A 719 21.71 -32.95 16.24
CA GLU A 719 21.79 -32.23 17.52
C GLU A 719 23.22 -31.70 17.73
N ALA A 720 23.33 -30.47 18.21
CA ALA A 720 24.60 -29.79 18.44
C ALA A 720 25.34 -30.36 19.65
#